data_AF-A0A819Z474-F1
#
_entry.id   AF-A0A819Z474-F1
#
_cell.length_a   1.000
_cell.length_b   1.000
_cell.length_c   1.000
_cell.angle_alpha   90.00
_cell.angle_beta   90.00
_cell.angle_gamma   90.00
#
_symmetry.space_group_name_H-M   'P 1'
#
loop_
_entity.id
_entity.type
_entity.pdbx_description
1 polymer ?
#
loop_
_entity_poly.entity_id
_entity_poly.type
_entity_poly.pdbx_seq_one_letter_code
_entity_poly.pdbx_strand_id
1 'polypeptide(L)'
;MVNQQANGESMSFPSSKVSPSTERQQRQSSRLHYAESSWTRWIQIPLFLWVTPILSLANKRTLVDDDLNDLSMKDQCSIILNRVNQYSSKWPGTWNVFNRIFFKDFLSSMLFVLPLSTSRIAQPLLIRQIILYIKDESGLPAYSGYLYSIALCIAVLLQATCQHQIFFRNTRVGMRISNAFSSAIYKHLLTINTAALHNTTAAQTINLVANDAEKFAELSIFMHGLLAVPLEVFSTFGLVWWTIGLPTLFGYAVLLLIIPIQFIFSKKFGRYRKATLACTDKRVQTINELVNGCQIIKMYNWEKAMEQRVLETRQQELSNIRKANNLRALNVAMSFISMHLVSLATFGGMWLMSRTLLPENIFSTLSFFTMVRLPLSITMPQFIEKFSEARVSARRIDQFMQLDVLINKCEKVKNENEEHAIIMENASFSWKDTPSLFSLNLKIRNGNLIGVKGSIGAGKSTLLAAILGEINLVSGKLQVHAQSISYAPQSAWIFADTLRANILLGKPIDEERYNNVIKACCLDIDLQNFGEVGDLLMIGDKGVNLSGGQKARISLARALYADADLYLLDDPLAAVDPKVAKSIFDQCIGPYSLLRGKTRILVTHQTHLLVETDQMFYLDNGHIEELHTEQQTTIKPSNEKSEADVSDIKETDWKLDPSAADMNSIIKNETSVSGSIKWNIWLKLFTAPPLRWFGFLLMIILMFGNEALYDFTNRWLALWSGKDENEQRSSFYAYIYLGGV
;
A
#
# COMPACT_ATOMS: atom_id res chain seq x y z
N MET A 1 1.17 -80.35 -28.43
CA MET A 1 0.97 -81.13 -27.20
C MET A 1 1.34 -80.25 -26.01
N VAL A 2 0.37 -80.05 -25.12
CA VAL A 2 0.50 -79.82 -23.66
C VAL A 2 1.24 -78.55 -23.17
N ASN A 3 0.45 -77.61 -22.61
CA ASN A 3 0.53 -76.98 -21.27
C ASN A 3 1.90 -77.06 -20.52
N GLN A 4 2.39 -76.05 -19.80
CA GLN A 4 1.72 -75.22 -18.80
C GLN A 4 2.72 -74.18 -18.21
N GLN A 5 2.17 -73.06 -17.71
CA GLN A 5 2.70 -72.17 -16.65
C GLN A 5 3.91 -71.26 -16.94
N ALA A 6 3.99 -70.03 -16.43
CA ALA A 6 3.07 -69.02 -15.92
C ALA A 6 3.96 -67.87 -15.38
N ASN A 7 3.60 -66.63 -15.71
CA ASN A 7 3.90 -65.37 -15.01
C ASN A 7 5.38 -64.92 -14.93
N GLY A 8 5.77 -63.74 -15.38
CA GLY A 8 5.04 -62.61 -15.95
C GLY A 8 6.04 -61.49 -16.24
N GLU A 9 6.29 -61.20 -17.51
CA GLU A 9 7.02 -60.03 -17.97
C GLU A 9 6.04 -59.11 -18.68
N SER A 10 5.36 -58.25 -17.92
CA SER A 10 4.71 -57.08 -18.50
C SER A 10 5.79 -56.00 -18.70
N MET A 11 6.09 -55.73 -19.96
CA MET A 11 6.83 -54.55 -20.42
C MET A 11 6.41 -53.32 -19.60
N SER A 12 7.36 -52.79 -18.85
CA SER A 12 7.20 -51.52 -18.14
C SER A 12 7.04 -50.41 -19.17
N PHE A 13 5.80 -49.97 -19.39
CA PHE A 13 5.50 -48.66 -19.94
C PHE A 13 6.20 -47.60 -19.07
N PRO A 14 6.78 -46.53 -19.65
CA PRO A 14 7.41 -45.48 -18.88
C PRO A 14 6.37 -44.89 -17.93
N SER A 15 6.70 -44.93 -16.65
CA SER A 15 5.93 -44.35 -15.55
C SER A 15 5.43 -42.97 -15.95
N SER A 16 4.11 -42.83 -15.86
CA SER A 16 3.34 -41.59 -15.77
C SER A 16 4.19 -40.34 -15.62
N LYS A 17 4.08 -39.44 -16.60
CA LYS A 17 4.38 -38.02 -16.45
C LYS A 17 3.91 -37.57 -15.07
N VAL A 18 4.88 -37.28 -14.21
CA VAL A 18 4.66 -36.49 -13.00
C VAL A 18 3.87 -35.26 -13.44
N SER A 19 2.71 -35.06 -12.84
CA SER A 19 1.88 -33.88 -13.08
C SER A 19 2.74 -32.61 -13.02
N PRO A 20 2.54 -31.61 -13.92
CA PRO A 20 3.34 -30.38 -13.91
C PRO A 20 3.29 -29.61 -12.59
N SER A 21 2.32 -29.94 -11.72
CA SER A 21 2.17 -29.40 -10.37
C SER A 21 3.28 -29.84 -9.40
N THR A 22 3.82 -31.06 -9.51
CA THR A 22 4.77 -31.59 -8.52
C THR A 22 6.21 -31.14 -8.80
N GLU A 23 6.60 -31.01 -10.07
CA GLU A 23 7.88 -30.37 -10.45
C GLU A 23 7.86 -28.84 -10.25
N ARG A 24 6.71 -28.17 -10.45
CA ARG A 24 6.53 -26.75 -10.08
C ARG A 24 6.71 -26.54 -8.58
N GLN A 25 6.14 -27.40 -7.74
CA GLN A 25 6.28 -27.30 -6.28
C GLN A 25 7.71 -27.50 -5.78
N GLN A 26 8.53 -28.33 -6.44
CA GLN A 26 9.95 -28.50 -6.08
C GLN A 26 10.85 -27.36 -6.60
N ARG A 27 10.51 -26.71 -7.73
CA ARG A 27 11.29 -25.60 -8.30
C ARG A 27 11.09 -24.24 -7.60
N GLN A 28 10.07 -24.08 -6.76
CA GLN A 28 9.68 -22.78 -6.18
C GLN A 28 9.94 -22.64 -4.66
N SER A 29 10.79 -23.46 -4.05
CA SER A 29 11.23 -23.15 -2.68
C SER A 29 12.04 -21.84 -2.67
N SER A 30 11.69 -20.90 -1.79
CA SER A 30 12.38 -19.61 -1.70
C SER A 30 13.90 -19.82 -1.52
N ARG A 31 14.76 -19.10 -2.25
CA ARG A 31 16.24 -19.21 -2.11
C ARG A 31 16.71 -18.98 -0.68
N LEU A 32 15.97 -18.18 0.08
CA LEU A 32 16.18 -17.98 1.50
C LEU A 32 15.92 -19.26 2.32
N HIS A 33 14.85 -20.00 2.01
CA HIS A 33 14.58 -21.29 2.65
C HIS A 33 15.63 -22.35 2.29
N TYR A 34 16.14 -22.33 1.05
CA TYR A 34 17.30 -23.15 0.69
C TYR A 34 18.53 -22.76 1.52
N ALA A 35 18.82 -21.47 1.66
CA ALA A 35 19.93 -20.99 2.50
C ALA A 35 19.74 -21.25 4.01
N GLU A 36 18.49 -21.28 4.50
CA GLU A 36 18.17 -21.62 5.90
C GLU A 36 18.28 -23.11 6.20
N SER A 37 18.15 -23.97 5.18
CA SER A 37 18.21 -25.45 5.29
C SER A 37 19.56 -26.03 4.87
N SER A 38 20.41 -25.26 4.20
CA SER A 38 21.75 -25.68 3.80
C SER A 38 22.67 -25.81 5.02
N TRP A 39 23.61 -26.76 4.96
CA TRP A 39 24.66 -26.89 5.98
C TRP A 39 25.58 -25.66 6.04
N THR A 40 25.68 -24.90 4.94
CA THR A 40 26.45 -23.65 4.83
C THR A 40 25.69 -22.40 5.28
N ARG A 41 24.56 -22.56 5.97
CA ARG A 41 23.72 -21.47 6.52
C ARG A 41 24.51 -20.37 7.24
N TRP A 42 25.50 -20.78 8.05
CA TRP A 42 26.34 -19.89 8.86
C TRP A 42 27.18 -18.92 8.02
N ILE A 43 27.36 -19.20 6.73
CA ILE A 43 28.09 -18.33 5.79
C ILE A 43 27.09 -17.67 4.83
N GLN A 44 26.13 -18.43 4.30
CA GLN A 44 25.19 -17.94 3.30
C GLN A 44 24.25 -16.84 3.83
N ILE A 45 23.80 -16.94 5.09
CA ILE A 45 22.88 -15.94 5.68
C ILE A 45 23.61 -14.64 6.05
N PRO A 46 24.73 -14.65 6.79
CA PRO A 46 25.41 -13.41 7.16
C PRO A 46 25.88 -12.58 5.95
N LEU A 47 26.33 -13.25 4.89
CA LEU A 47 26.90 -12.64 3.68
C LEU A 47 25.90 -12.48 2.52
N PHE A 48 24.63 -12.88 2.69
CA PHE A 48 23.59 -12.79 1.65
C PHE A 48 23.95 -13.47 0.32
N LEU A 49 24.80 -14.51 0.34
CA LEU A 49 25.28 -15.20 -0.87
C LEU A 49 24.17 -15.88 -1.69
N TRP A 50 23.01 -16.13 -1.07
CA TRP A 50 21.84 -16.71 -1.73
C TRP A 50 21.19 -15.76 -2.75
N VAL A 51 21.52 -14.46 -2.71
CA VAL A 51 21.06 -13.45 -3.68
C VAL A 51 21.95 -13.42 -4.94
N THR A 52 23.21 -13.84 -4.84
CA THR A 52 24.17 -13.80 -5.95
C THR A 52 23.66 -14.41 -7.27
N PRO A 53 22.91 -15.55 -7.28
CA PRO A 53 22.41 -16.10 -8.53
C PRO A 53 21.38 -15.20 -9.24
N ILE A 54 20.57 -14.41 -8.51
CA ILE A 54 19.60 -13.49 -9.15
C ILE A 54 20.31 -12.26 -9.70
N LEU A 55 21.32 -11.76 -8.98
CA LEU A 55 22.15 -10.65 -9.46
C LEU A 55 22.94 -11.04 -10.72
N SER A 56 23.47 -12.27 -10.76
CA SER A 56 24.12 -12.78 -11.96
C SER A 56 23.16 -12.94 -13.14
N LEU A 57 21.89 -13.28 -12.89
CA LEU A 57 20.88 -13.38 -13.94
C LEU A 57 20.49 -11.98 -14.44
N ALA A 58 20.28 -11.03 -13.52
CA ALA A 58 19.95 -9.64 -13.81
C ALA A 58 21.05 -8.93 -14.62
N ASN A 59 22.32 -9.31 -14.42
CA ASN A 59 23.43 -8.79 -15.21
C ASN A 59 23.43 -9.33 -16.66
N LYS A 60 22.80 -10.48 -16.90
CA LYS A 60 22.73 -11.11 -18.24
C LYS A 60 21.48 -10.71 -19.01
N ARG A 61 20.35 -10.51 -18.32
CA ARG A 61 19.08 -10.10 -18.92
C ARG A 61 18.21 -9.33 -17.93
N THR A 62 17.25 -8.57 -18.45
CA THR A 62 16.15 -8.02 -17.65
C THR A 62 15.35 -9.14 -17.00
N LEU A 63 15.13 -9.04 -15.69
CA LEU A 63 14.35 -10.01 -14.93
C LEU A 63 12.86 -9.93 -15.32
N VAL A 64 12.22 -11.09 -15.37
CA VAL A 64 10.77 -11.25 -15.56
C VAL A 64 10.17 -11.83 -14.27
N ASP A 65 8.86 -11.71 -14.06
CA ASP A 65 8.19 -12.23 -12.86
C ASP A 65 8.46 -13.72 -12.61
N ASP A 66 8.58 -14.52 -13.67
CA ASP A 66 8.92 -15.95 -13.60
C ASP A 66 10.34 -16.23 -13.05
N ASP A 67 11.25 -15.24 -13.05
CA ASP A 67 12.61 -15.37 -12.51
C ASP A 67 12.65 -15.19 -10.97
N LEU A 68 11.58 -14.64 -10.40
CA LEU A 68 11.45 -14.37 -8.97
C LEU A 68 11.01 -15.64 -8.23
N ASN A 69 11.51 -15.78 -7.01
CA ASN A 69 11.13 -16.88 -6.15
C ASN A 69 9.89 -16.53 -5.34
N ASP A 70 9.08 -17.55 -5.04
CA ASP A 70 8.01 -17.43 -4.08
C ASP A 70 8.52 -17.03 -2.70
N LEU A 71 7.63 -16.37 -1.96
CA LEU A 71 7.85 -15.96 -0.58
C LEU A 71 8.08 -17.19 0.32
N SER A 72 8.93 -17.01 1.34
CA SER A 72 9.09 -18.01 2.40
C SER A 72 7.75 -18.31 3.05
N MET A 73 7.49 -19.57 3.43
CA MET A 73 6.24 -19.97 4.11
C MET A 73 5.88 -19.04 5.28
N LYS A 74 6.86 -18.65 6.10
CA LYS A 74 6.66 -17.75 7.25
C LYS A 74 6.23 -16.32 6.88
N ASP A 75 6.48 -15.91 5.64
CA ASP A 75 6.20 -14.56 5.13
C ASP A 75 4.92 -14.50 4.29
N GLN A 76 4.25 -15.64 4.04
CA GLN A 76 3.01 -15.68 3.28
C GLN A 76 1.85 -15.03 4.05
N CYS A 77 1.02 -14.26 3.33
CA CYS A 77 -0.11 -13.53 3.92
C CYS A 77 -1.11 -14.43 4.63
N SER A 78 -1.36 -15.66 4.14
CA SER A 78 -2.29 -16.61 4.76
C SER A 78 -1.92 -16.97 6.20
N ILE A 79 -0.64 -17.26 6.45
CA ILE A 79 -0.13 -17.62 7.77
C ILE A 79 -0.18 -16.42 8.71
N ILE A 80 0.21 -15.24 8.21
CA ILE A 80 0.21 -13.99 8.98
C ILE A 80 -1.21 -13.61 9.35
N LEU A 81 -2.14 -13.66 8.39
CA LEU A 81 -3.56 -13.37 8.60
C LEU A 81 -4.18 -14.29 9.64
N ASN A 82 -3.82 -15.58 9.67
CA ASN A 82 -4.29 -16.51 10.70
C ASN A 82 -3.87 -16.09 12.12
N ARG A 83 -2.68 -15.50 12.29
CA ARG A 83 -2.23 -14.97 13.59
C ARG A 83 -3.02 -13.72 14.00
N VAL A 84 -3.36 -12.86 13.04
CA VAL A 84 -4.12 -11.62 13.30
C VAL A 84 -5.61 -11.89 13.50
N ASN A 85 -6.16 -12.88 12.81
CA ASN A 85 -7.57 -13.26 12.86
C ASN A 85 -8.06 -13.56 14.29
N GLN A 86 -7.18 -14.02 15.18
CA GLN A 86 -7.48 -14.21 16.60
C GLN A 86 -7.95 -12.94 17.32
N TYR A 87 -7.56 -11.76 16.80
CA TYR A 87 -7.89 -10.44 17.34
C TYR A 87 -8.87 -9.67 16.46
N SER A 88 -9.32 -10.25 15.34
CA SER A 88 -10.18 -9.57 14.37
C SER A 88 -11.62 -9.39 14.86
N SER A 89 -12.09 -10.22 15.81
CA SER A 89 -13.46 -10.14 16.34
C SER A 89 -13.63 -9.04 17.39
N LYS A 90 -12.60 -8.77 18.19
CA LYS A 90 -12.53 -7.67 19.14
C LYS A 90 -11.16 -7.05 19.05
N TRP A 91 -11.06 -5.96 18.28
CA TRP A 91 -9.81 -5.26 18.08
C TRP A 91 -9.37 -4.53 19.37
N PRO A 92 -8.31 -5.00 20.08
CA PRO A 92 -7.91 -4.45 21.37
C PRO A 92 -7.05 -3.18 21.22
N GLY A 93 -6.87 -2.68 20.00
CA GLY A 93 -5.97 -1.60 19.62
C GLY A 93 -4.75 -2.08 18.83
N THR A 94 -4.35 -1.30 17.83
CA THR A 94 -3.32 -1.65 16.84
C THR A 94 -1.97 -1.89 17.52
N TRP A 95 -1.61 -1.09 18.53
CA TRP A 95 -0.37 -1.27 19.31
C TRP A 95 -0.35 -2.55 20.13
N ASN A 96 -1.51 -2.96 20.65
CA ASN A 96 -1.62 -4.21 21.42
C ASN A 96 -1.45 -5.42 20.50
N VAL A 97 -2.06 -5.38 19.31
CA VAL A 97 -1.89 -6.42 18.28
C VAL A 97 -0.44 -6.48 17.83
N PHE A 98 0.19 -5.33 17.54
CA PHE A 98 1.60 -5.23 17.18
C PHE A 98 2.50 -5.91 18.23
N ASN A 99 2.35 -5.54 19.49
CA ASN A 99 3.17 -6.06 20.59
C ASN A 99 2.95 -7.57 20.81
N ARG A 100 1.72 -8.08 20.71
CA ARG A 100 1.46 -9.51 20.98
C ARG A 100 1.99 -10.42 19.86
N ILE A 101 1.93 -9.97 18.62
CA ILE A 101 2.27 -10.80 17.46
C ILE A 101 3.76 -10.69 17.11
N PHE A 102 4.30 -9.46 17.05
CA PHE A 102 5.60 -9.21 16.44
C PHE A 102 6.73 -8.96 17.44
N PHE A 103 6.45 -8.78 18.72
CA PHE A 103 7.48 -8.48 19.73
C PHE A 103 8.57 -9.56 19.82
N LYS A 104 8.21 -10.85 19.67
CA LYS A 104 9.19 -11.94 19.64
C LYS A 104 10.12 -11.88 18.43
N ASP A 105 9.59 -11.48 17.28
CA ASP A 105 10.39 -11.33 16.06
C ASP A 105 11.37 -10.15 16.19
N PHE A 106 10.96 -9.03 16.80
CA PHE A 106 11.86 -7.91 17.14
C PHE A 106 12.89 -8.26 18.20
N LEU A 107 12.52 -9.04 19.21
CA LEU A 107 13.48 -9.47 20.22
C LEU A 107 14.66 -10.23 19.59
N SER A 108 14.39 -10.98 18.51
CA SER A 108 15.43 -11.69 17.77
C SER A 108 16.44 -10.76 17.06
N SER A 109 16.01 -9.57 16.60
CA SER A 109 16.93 -8.58 16.03
C SER A 109 17.64 -7.78 17.13
N MET A 110 16.98 -7.56 18.26
CA MET A 110 17.53 -6.87 19.43
C MET A 110 18.78 -7.58 20.00
N LEU A 111 18.86 -8.91 19.87
CA LEU A 111 20.03 -9.70 20.29
C LEU A 111 21.34 -9.27 19.59
N PHE A 112 21.27 -8.72 18.37
CA PHE A 112 22.44 -8.25 17.62
C PHE A 112 22.87 -6.83 18.01
N VAL A 113 22.08 -6.10 18.81
CA VAL A 113 22.41 -4.73 19.23
C VAL A 113 23.62 -4.72 20.17
N LEU A 114 23.71 -5.67 21.10
CA LEU A 114 24.84 -5.73 22.03
C LEU A 114 26.19 -6.01 21.31
N PRO A 115 26.30 -7.03 20.43
CA PRO A 115 27.49 -7.22 19.60
C PRO A 115 27.82 -6.01 18.71
N LEU A 116 26.80 -5.34 18.16
CA LEU A 116 26.99 -4.14 17.36
C LEU A 116 27.62 -3.01 18.17
N SER A 117 27.03 -2.67 19.31
CA SER A 117 27.49 -1.55 20.14
C SER A 117 28.85 -1.83 20.77
N THR A 118 29.10 -3.07 21.22
CA THR A 118 30.43 -3.47 21.75
C THR A 118 31.51 -3.37 20.68
N SER A 119 31.25 -3.85 19.46
CA SER A 119 32.22 -3.78 18.34
C SER A 119 32.53 -2.34 17.94
N ARG A 120 31.52 -1.44 17.98
CA ARG A 120 31.72 -0.01 17.72
C ARG A 120 32.55 0.66 18.81
N ILE A 121 32.25 0.38 20.08
CA ILE A 121 32.98 0.92 21.23
C ILE A 121 34.44 0.41 21.26
N ALA A 122 34.67 -0.83 20.83
CA ALA A 122 36.00 -1.42 20.79
C ALA A 122 36.94 -0.69 19.81
N GLN A 123 36.43 -0.12 18.71
CA GLN A 123 37.27 0.52 17.69
C GLN A 123 38.10 1.70 18.23
N PRO A 124 37.52 2.74 18.86
CA PRO A 124 38.30 3.82 19.48
C PRO A 124 39.31 3.34 20.53
N LEU A 125 38.97 2.30 21.30
CA LEU A 125 39.85 1.73 22.32
C LEU A 125 41.06 1.00 21.71
N LEU A 126 40.84 0.24 20.63
CA LEU A 126 41.92 -0.43 19.89
C LEU A 126 42.83 0.58 19.20
N ILE A 127 42.26 1.64 18.61
CA ILE A 127 43.05 2.75 18.05
C ILE A 127 43.93 3.39 19.12
N ARG A 128 43.39 3.64 20.33
CA ARG A 128 44.15 4.16 21.45
C ARG A 128 45.34 3.25 21.82
N GLN A 129 45.14 1.94 21.88
CA GLN A 129 46.21 0.98 22.18
C GLN A 129 47.28 0.91 21.09
N ILE A 130 46.90 1.03 19.82
CA ILE A 130 47.85 1.10 18.70
C ILE A 130 48.72 2.37 18.82
N ILE A 131 48.14 3.51 19.17
CA ILE A 131 48.89 4.76 19.36
C ILE A 131 49.87 4.63 20.53
N LEU A 132 49.45 4.03 21.66
CA LEU A 132 50.32 3.79 22.82
C LEU A 132 51.46 2.82 22.49
N TYR A 133 51.19 1.79 21.67
CA TYR A 133 52.22 0.87 21.19
C TYR A 133 53.26 1.58 20.30
N ILE A 134 52.83 2.48 19.41
CA ILE A 134 53.73 3.23 18.51
C ILE A 134 54.61 4.24 19.26
N LYS A 135 54.12 4.82 20.36
CA LYS A 135 54.86 5.83 21.16
C LYS A 135 55.96 5.26 22.06
N ASP A 136 56.03 3.94 22.18
CA ASP A 136 57.07 3.19 22.90
C ASP A 136 57.22 3.55 24.41
N GLU A 137 56.15 3.35 25.18
CA GLU A 137 56.21 3.32 26.67
C GLU A 137 56.08 1.90 27.28
N SER A 138 55.84 0.86 26.47
CA SER A 138 55.29 -0.40 26.98
C SER A 138 56.23 -1.60 26.98
N GLY A 139 57.39 -1.52 26.30
CA GLY A 139 58.32 -2.65 26.19
C GLY A 139 57.65 -3.91 25.60
N LEU A 140 56.53 -3.75 24.88
CA LEU A 140 55.71 -4.84 24.40
C LEU A 140 56.30 -5.45 23.12
N PRO A 141 56.27 -6.77 22.97
CA PRO A 141 56.81 -7.47 21.80
C PRO A 141 56.00 -7.18 20.53
N ALA A 142 56.66 -7.27 19.36
CA ALA A 142 56.09 -6.88 18.06
C ALA A 142 54.74 -7.55 17.69
N TYR A 143 54.45 -8.73 18.24
CA TYR A 143 53.18 -9.41 18.01
C TYR A 143 51.97 -8.68 18.60
N SER A 144 52.12 -7.85 19.64
CA SER A 144 51.00 -7.13 20.26
C SER A 144 50.40 -6.08 19.31
N GLY A 145 51.24 -5.38 18.54
CA GLY A 145 50.79 -4.45 17.51
C GLY A 145 49.94 -5.13 16.45
N TYR A 146 50.41 -6.27 15.93
CA TYR A 146 49.65 -7.08 14.96
C TYR A 146 48.33 -7.58 15.54
N LEU A 147 48.30 -8.01 16.82
CA LEU A 147 47.08 -8.44 17.48
C LEU A 147 46.04 -7.30 17.57
N TYR A 148 46.45 -6.09 17.94
CA TYR A 148 45.53 -4.94 17.99
C TYR A 148 44.98 -4.58 16.60
N SER A 149 45.80 -4.63 15.55
CA SER A 149 45.34 -4.39 14.17
C SER A 149 44.38 -5.47 13.67
N ILE A 150 44.65 -6.75 13.96
CA ILE A 150 43.74 -7.85 13.62
C ILE A 150 42.42 -7.72 14.38
N ALA A 151 42.48 -7.40 15.69
CA ALA A 151 41.30 -7.17 16.50
C ALA A 151 40.44 -6.01 15.95
N LEU A 152 41.08 -4.94 15.47
CA LEU A 152 40.37 -3.81 14.85
C LEU A 152 39.65 -4.24 13.57
N CYS A 153 40.31 -5.03 12.72
CA CYS A 153 39.70 -5.58 11.50
C CYS A 153 38.47 -6.46 11.82
N ILE A 154 38.61 -7.35 12.80
CA ILE A 154 37.51 -8.21 13.27
C ILE A 154 36.35 -7.37 13.82
N ALA A 155 36.63 -6.34 14.61
CA ALA A 155 35.60 -5.45 15.16
C ALA A 155 34.81 -4.72 14.06
N VAL A 156 35.49 -4.25 13.00
CA VAL A 156 34.85 -3.60 11.85
C VAL A 156 33.97 -4.59 11.07
N LEU A 157 34.46 -5.81 10.81
CA LEU A 157 33.68 -6.86 10.14
C LEU A 157 32.46 -7.30 10.96
N LEU A 158 32.63 -7.44 12.27
CA LEU A 158 31.55 -7.79 13.19
C LEU A 158 30.49 -6.68 13.28
N GLN A 159 30.91 -5.42 13.28
CA GLN A 159 29.98 -4.29 13.18
C GLN A 159 29.18 -4.36 11.87
N ALA A 160 29.84 -4.51 10.73
CA ALA A 160 29.19 -4.51 9.42
C ALA A 160 28.17 -5.64 9.30
N THR A 161 28.57 -6.86 9.68
CA THR A 161 27.69 -8.04 9.64
C THR A 161 26.50 -7.87 10.58
N CYS A 162 26.69 -7.47 11.83
CA CYS A 162 25.59 -7.24 12.77
C CYS A 162 24.62 -6.16 12.28
N GLN A 163 25.14 -5.04 11.75
CA GLN A 163 24.31 -3.95 11.24
C GLN A 163 23.43 -4.39 10.07
N HIS A 164 23.99 -5.12 9.10
CA HIS A 164 23.21 -5.64 7.97
C HIS A 164 22.20 -6.71 8.39
N GLN A 165 22.54 -7.57 9.37
CA GLN A 165 21.60 -8.56 9.90
C GLN A 165 20.43 -7.92 10.65
N ILE A 166 20.67 -6.87 11.43
CA ILE A 166 19.61 -6.08 12.07
C ILE A 166 18.71 -5.45 11.01
N PHE A 167 19.30 -4.79 10.00
CA PHE A 167 18.55 -4.15 8.93
C PHE A 167 17.66 -5.16 8.18
N PHE A 168 18.22 -6.28 7.73
CA PHE A 168 17.47 -7.33 7.03
C PHE A 168 16.32 -7.89 7.87
N ARG A 169 16.57 -8.22 9.13
CA ARG A 169 15.53 -8.77 10.03
C ARG A 169 14.42 -7.75 10.29
N ASN A 170 14.77 -6.50 10.57
CA ASN A 170 13.81 -5.44 10.83
C ASN A 170 12.95 -5.11 9.61
N THR A 171 13.55 -5.05 8.41
CA THR A 171 12.78 -4.82 7.17
C THR A 171 11.83 -5.99 6.89
N ARG A 172 12.28 -7.24 7.11
CA ARG A 172 11.41 -8.43 6.95
C ARG A 172 10.24 -8.42 7.94
N VAL A 173 10.49 -8.08 9.20
CA VAL A 173 9.43 -7.92 10.21
C VAL A 173 8.48 -6.78 9.83
N GLY A 174 9.01 -5.65 9.36
CA GLY A 174 8.22 -4.52 8.85
C GLY A 174 7.25 -4.93 7.74
N MET A 175 7.73 -5.65 6.74
CA MET A 175 6.90 -6.20 5.65
C MET A 175 5.78 -7.09 6.17
N ARG A 176 6.07 -7.98 7.14
CA ARG A 176 5.04 -8.84 7.76
C ARG A 176 3.97 -8.03 8.48
N ILE A 177 4.35 -6.95 9.16
CA ILE A 177 3.41 -6.08 9.87
C ILE A 177 2.51 -5.33 8.88
N SER A 178 3.08 -4.76 7.82
CA SER A 178 2.30 -4.06 6.78
C SER A 178 1.27 -5.01 6.17
N ASN A 179 1.70 -6.19 5.71
CA ASN A 179 0.80 -7.20 5.15
C ASN A 179 -0.28 -7.68 6.14
N ALA A 180 0.08 -7.84 7.41
CA ALA A 180 -0.85 -8.22 8.47
C ALA A 180 -1.97 -7.20 8.64
N PHE A 181 -1.62 -5.92 8.75
CA PHE A 181 -2.59 -4.85 8.95
C PHE A 181 -3.39 -4.59 7.68
N SER A 182 -2.77 -4.51 6.50
CA SER A 182 -3.49 -4.36 5.23
C SER A 182 -4.53 -5.47 5.02
N SER A 183 -4.15 -6.73 5.30
CA SER A 183 -5.07 -7.87 5.17
C SER A 183 -6.20 -7.84 6.21
N ALA A 184 -5.92 -7.44 7.45
CA ALA A 184 -6.94 -7.32 8.50
C ALA A 184 -7.93 -6.19 8.20
N ILE A 185 -7.45 -5.03 7.74
CA ILE A 185 -8.27 -3.90 7.32
C ILE A 185 -9.14 -4.30 6.13
N TYR A 186 -8.57 -4.97 5.13
CA TYR A 186 -9.32 -5.45 3.96
C TYR A 186 -10.41 -6.46 4.36
N LYS A 187 -10.09 -7.41 5.24
CA LYS A 187 -11.08 -8.38 5.74
C LYS A 187 -12.20 -7.70 6.52
N HIS A 188 -11.86 -6.71 7.35
CA HIS A 188 -12.86 -5.96 8.10
C HIS A 188 -13.75 -5.12 7.16
N LEU A 189 -13.18 -4.48 6.15
CA LEU A 189 -13.93 -3.73 5.12
C LEU A 189 -15.06 -4.55 4.50
N LEU A 190 -14.82 -5.83 4.22
CA LEU A 190 -15.83 -6.75 3.66
C LEU A 190 -16.94 -7.15 4.65
N THR A 191 -16.84 -6.74 5.92
CA THR A 191 -17.80 -7.06 6.98
C THR A 191 -18.51 -5.83 7.56
N ILE A 192 -18.02 -4.63 7.27
CA ILE A 192 -18.58 -3.37 7.77
C ILE A 192 -19.95 -3.12 7.15
N ASN A 193 -20.86 -2.55 7.94
CA ASN A 193 -22.16 -2.11 7.47
C ASN A 193 -22.05 -0.95 6.46
N THR A 194 -22.78 -1.02 5.35
CA THR A 194 -22.89 0.04 4.34
C THR A 194 -23.24 1.41 4.94
N ALA A 195 -24.06 1.44 6.00
CA ALA A 195 -24.38 2.62 6.80
C ALA A 195 -23.14 3.29 7.43
N ALA A 196 -22.32 2.48 8.11
CA ALA A 196 -21.09 2.93 8.77
C ALA A 196 -20.03 3.31 7.73
N LEU A 197 -20.00 2.62 6.59
CA LEU A 197 -19.09 2.88 5.49
C LEU A 197 -19.33 4.27 4.86
N HIS A 198 -20.55 4.79 4.88
CA HIS A 198 -20.85 6.13 4.35
C HIS A 198 -20.13 7.27 5.11
N ASN A 199 -19.66 7.02 6.34
CA ASN A 199 -18.85 7.97 7.11
C ASN A 199 -17.37 7.96 6.68
N THR A 200 -16.95 6.94 5.93
CA THR A 200 -15.58 6.78 5.42
C THR A 200 -15.56 6.84 3.90
N THR A 201 -14.71 7.69 3.34
CA THR A 201 -14.57 7.72 1.88
C THR A 201 -13.74 6.54 1.38
N ALA A 202 -14.01 6.04 0.17
CA ALA A 202 -13.21 4.96 -0.42
C ALA A 202 -11.71 5.31 -0.48
N ALA A 203 -11.39 6.59 -0.72
CA ALA A 203 -10.03 7.10 -0.70
C ALA A 203 -9.37 7.00 0.69
N GLN A 204 -10.11 7.24 1.77
CA GLN A 204 -9.59 7.05 3.14
C GLN A 204 -9.29 5.58 3.40
N THR A 205 -10.16 4.66 3.00
CA THR A 205 -9.95 3.21 3.15
C THR A 205 -8.75 2.71 2.35
N ILE A 206 -8.58 3.17 1.11
CA ILE A 206 -7.39 2.86 0.30
C ILE A 206 -6.12 3.38 0.99
N ASN A 207 -6.15 4.59 1.54
CA ASN A 207 -5.02 5.14 2.29
C ASN A 207 -4.71 4.34 3.57
N LEU A 208 -5.73 3.81 4.26
CA LEU A 208 -5.52 2.94 5.42
C LEU A 208 -4.73 1.68 5.03
N VAL A 209 -5.11 1.04 3.93
CA VAL A 209 -4.49 -0.21 3.45
C VAL A 209 -3.11 0.03 2.84
N ALA A 210 -2.94 1.10 2.05
CA ALA A 210 -1.75 1.33 1.24
C ALA A 210 -0.67 2.17 1.93
N ASN A 211 -1.03 3.07 2.85
CA ASN A 211 -0.09 4.01 3.46
C ASN A 211 0.02 3.82 4.98
N ASP A 212 -1.12 3.67 5.69
CA ASP A 212 -1.09 3.61 7.15
C ASP A 212 -0.51 2.31 7.72
N ALA A 213 -0.77 1.17 7.07
CA ALA A 213 -0.10 -0.08 7.39
C ALA A 213 1.42 0.01 7.17
N GLU A 214 1.85 0.69 6.10
CA GLU A 214 3.26 0.81 5.72
C GLU A 214 4.07 1.68 6.71
N LYS A 215 3.43 2.61 7.42
CA LYS A 215 4.10 3.39 8.48
C LYS A 215 4.69 2.53 9.59
N PHE A 216 4.12 1.37 9.87
CA PHE A 216 4.69 0.43 10.82
C PHE A 216 5.91 -0.31 10.24
N ALA A 217 5.93 -0.58 8.93
CA ALA A 217 7.10 -1.14 8.27
C ALA A 217 8.28 -0.15 8.30
N GLU A 218 8.03 1.13 7.99
CA GLU A 218 9.03 2.20 8.08
C GLU A 218 9.58 2.34 9.51
N LEU A 219 8.72 2.29 10.53
CA LEU A 219 9.14 2.33 11.94
C LEU A 219 10.02 1.13 12.31
N SER A 220 9.73 -0.06 11.77
CA SER A 220 10.43 -1.31 12.11
C SER A 220 11.93 -1.22 11.82
N ILE A 221 12.32 -0.52 10.74
CA ILE A 221 13.72 -0.33 10.34
C ILE A 221 14.53 0.33 11.47
N PHE A 222 13.97 1.36 12.11
CA PHE A 222 14.65 2.18 13.12
C PHE A 222 14.43 1.70 14.56
N MET A 223 13.69 0.61 14.78
CA MET A 223 13.27 0.20 16.12
C MET A 223 14.46 -0.15 17.04
N HIS A 224 15.52 -0.71 16.48
CA HIS A 224 16.77 -1.00 17.20
C HIS A 224 17.45 0.25 17.80
N GLY A 225 17.19 1.43 17.22
CA GLY A 225 17.72 2.71 17.70
C GLY A 225 17.30 3.00 19.13
N LEU A 226 16.10 2.56 19.55
CA LEU A 226 15.59 2.78 20.90
C LEU A 226 16.53 2.25 22.00
N LEU A 227 17.19 1.12 21.76
CA LEU A 227 18.16 0.54 22.69
C LEU A 227 19.60 0.91 22.32
N ALA A 228 19.94 0.87 21.03
CA ALA A 228 21.32 1.06 20.56
C ALA A 228 21.85 2.45 20.88
N VAL A 229 21.08 3.51 20.61
CA VAL A 229 21.58 4.89 20.71
C VAL A 229 21.80 5.33 22.16
N PRO A 230 20.86 5.12 23.11
CA PRO A 230 21.13 5.47 24.51
C PRO A 230 22.33 4.70 25.07
N LEU A 231 22.43 3.40 24.74
CA LEU A 231 23.55 2.57 25.17
C LEU A 231 24.88 3.11 24.62
N GLU A 232 24.95 3.46 23.34
CA GLU A 232 26.15 4.06 22.73
C GLU A 232 26.48 5.43 23.34
N VAL A 233 25.50 6.31 23.56
CA VAL A 233 25.70 7.63 24.16
C VAL A 233 26.22 7.51 25.60
N PHE A 234 25.56 6.73 26.47
CA PHE A 234 25.98 6.58 27.86
C PHE A 234 27.33 5.86 28.00
N SER A 235 27.56 4.83 27.19
CA SER A 235 28.86 4.13 27.20
C SER A 235 29.99 5.06 26.75
N THR A 236 29.74 5.87 25.71
CA THR A 236 30.72 6.86 25.24
C THR A 236 30.97 7.94 26.29
N PHE A 237 29.94 8.44 26.96
CA PHE A 237 30.10 9.38 28.07
C PHE A 237 30.98 8.79 29.16
N GLY A 238 30.69 7.57 29.62
CA GLY A 238 31.46 6.89 30.66
C GLY A 238 32.92 6.66 30.27
N LEU A 239 33.18 6.23 29.04
CA LEU A 239 34.55 5.97 28.56
C LEU A 239 35.35 7.26 28.36
N VAL A 240 34.75 8.29 27.77
CA VAL A 240 35.39 9.59 27.59
C VAL A 240 35.61 10.27 28.94
N TRP A 241 34.66 10.14 29.87
CA TRP A 241 34.83 10.59 31.26
C TRP A 241 35.99 9.88 31.95
N TRP A 242 36.13 8.56 31.73
CA TRP A 242 37.26 7.81 32.27
C TRP A 242 38.61 8.24 31.67
N THR A 243 38.67 8.61 30.38
CA THR A 243 39.92 9.04 29.74
C THR A 243 40.33 10.48 30.07
N ILE A 244 39.39 11.42 30.09
CA ILE A 244 39.68 12.87 30.18
C ILE A 244 39.22 13.49 31.52
N GLY A 245 38.21 12.92 32.18
CA GLY A 245 37.64 13.43 33.43
C GLY A 245 36.60 14.55 33.24
N LEU A 246 36.63 15.56 34.12
CA LEU A 246 35.66 16.67 34.14
C LEU A 246 35.47 17.43 32.80
N PRO A 247 36.50 17.65 31.96
CA PRO A 247 36.35 18.40 30.71
C PRO A 247 35.32 17.83 29.72
N THR A 248 34.92 16.57 29.90
CA THR A 248 33.89 15.92 29.10
C THR A 248 32.51 16.54 29.25
N LEU A 249 32.24 17.20 30.39
CA LEU A 249 31.00 17.94 30.61
C LEU A 249 30.84 19.10 29.64
N PHE A 250 31.92 19.78 29.24
CA PHE A 250 31.84 20.90 28.29
C PHE A 250 31.38 20.42 26.92
N GLY A 251 31.89 19.29 26.43
CA GLY A 251 31.44 18.68 25.18
C GLY A 251 29.98 18.23 25.23
N TYR A 252 29.58 17.55 26.31
CA TYR A 252 28.20 17.11 26.48
C TYR A 252 27.22 18.25 26.72
N ALA A 253 27.64 19.35 27.35
CA ALA A 253 26.83 20.57 27.47
C ALA A 253 26.53 21.16 26.08
N VAL A 254 27.52 21.21 25.18
CA VAL A 254 27.31 21.63 23.79
C VAL A 254 26.35 20.67 23.06
N LEU A 255 26.51 19.35 23.22
CA LEU A 255 25.56 18.37 22.66
C LEU A 255 24.13 18.61 23.15
N LEU A 256 23.94 18.83 24.45
CA LEU A 256 22.63 19.11 25.04
C LEU A 256 22.03 20.43 24.56
N LEU A 257 22.84 21.44 24.23
CA LEU A 257 22.40 22.71 23.65
C LEU A 257 22.02 22.59 22.16
N ILE A 258 22.67 21.70 21.40
CA ILE A 258 22.39 21.51 19.98
C ILE A 258 21.04 20.81 19.76
N ILE A 259 20.67 19.86 20.62
CA ILE A 259 19.40 19.11 20.53
C ILE A 259 18.16 20.04 20.45
N PRO A 260 17.93 21.00 21.37
CA PRO A 260 16.76 21.87 21.30
C PRO A 260 16.79 22.79 20.07
N ILE A 261 17.95 23.22 19.61
CA ILE A 261 18.09 24.05 18.40
C ILE A 261 17.67 23.23 17.16
N GLN A 262 18.18 22.00 17.03
CA GLN A 262 17.80 21.08 15.96
C GLN A 262 16.31 20.71 16.03
N PHE A 263 15.75 20.58 17.24
CA PHE A 263 14.31 20.34 17.43
C PHE A 263 13.46 21.52 16.95
N ILE A 264 13.86 22.77 17.24
CA ILE A 264 13.16 23.97 16.76
C ILE A 264 13.19 24.06 15.23
N PHE A 265 14.35 23.78 14.61
CA PHE A 265 14.48 23.73 13.15
C PHE A 265 13.60 22.65 12.54
N SER A 266 13.58 21.47 13.13
CA SER A 266 12.74 20.34 12.71
C SER A 266 11.24 20.66 12.82
N LYS A 267 10.82 21.35 13.90
CA LYS A 267 9.42 21.78 14.08
C LYS A 267 8.98 22.81 13.02
N LYS A 268 9.83 23.80 12.73
CA LYS A 268 9.57 24.79 11.66
C LYS A 268 9.58 24.12 10.28
N PHE A 269 10.52 23.21 10.02
CA PHE A 269 10.58 22.39 8.81
C PHE A 269 9.27 21.63 8.60
N GLY A 270 8.78 20.93 9.64
CA GLY A 270 7.51 20.20 9.60
C GLY A 270 6.31 21.10 9.28
N ARG A 271 6.26 22.32 9.83
CA ARG A 271 5.19 23.30 9.52
C ARG A 271 5.18 23.70 8.05
N TYR A 272 6.35 24.03 7.47
CA TYR A 272 6.44 24.37 6.05
C TYR A 272 6.18 23.15 5.15
N ARG A 273 6.64 21.95 5.54
CA ARG A 273 6.35 20.71 4.81
C ARG A 273 4.85 20.42 4.76
N LYS A 274 4.13 20.61 5.87
CA LYS A 274 2.67 20.48 5.92
C LYS A 274 1.98 21.50 5.00
N ALA A 275 2.44 22.74 4.99
CA ALA A 275 1.92 23.77 4.07
C ALA A 275 2.21 23.42 2.59
N THR A 276 3.40 22.89 2.28
CA THR A 276 3.74 22.39 0.94
C THR A 276 2.78 21.29 0.50
N LEU A 277 2.48 20.31 1.35
CA LEU A 277 1.55 19.23 1.03
C LEU A 277 0.14 19.77 0.69
N ALA A 278 -0.40 20.68 1.51
CA ALA A 278 -1.69 21.30 1.23
C ALA A 278 -1.75 22.06 -0.12
N CYS A 279 -0.69 22.81 -0.46
CA CYS A 279 -0.60 23.46 -1.78
C CYS A 279 -0.45 22.45 -2.93
N THR A 280 0.28 21.35 -2.69
CA THR A 280 0.48 20.28 -3.67
C THR A 280 -0.85 19.59 -3.99
N ASP A 281 -1.63 19.25 -2.97
CA ASP A 281 -2.94 18.62 -3.14
C ASP A 281 -3.89 19.53 -3.94
N LYS A 282 -3.93 20.82 -3.61
CA LYS A 282 -4.72 21.82 -4.37
C LYS A 282 -4.28 21.91 -5.84
N ARG A 283 -2.97 21.84 -6.11
CA ARG A 283 -2.43 21.86 -7.47
C ARG A 283 -2.82 20.60 -8.24
N VAL A 284 -2.65 19.42 -7.64
CA VAL A 284 -3.00 18.14 -8.27
C VAL A 284 -4.51 18.07 -8.54
N GLN A 285 -5.34 18.53 -7.60
CA GLN A 285 -6.79 18.64 -7.80
C GLN A 285 -7.12 19.55 -9.00
N THR A 286 -6.51 20.73 -9.10
CA THR A 286 -6.75 21.65 -10.21
C THR A 286 -6.30 21.05 -11.56
N ILE A 287 -5.21 20.28 -11.58
CA ILE A 287 -4.77 19.55 -12.77
C ILE A 287 -5.76 18.44 -13.14
N ASN A 288 -6.30 17.70 -12.17
CA ASN A 288 -7.32 16.69 -12.42
C ASN A 288 -8.62 17.32 -12.97
N GLU A 289 -9.04 18.47 -12.44
CA GLU A 289 -10.16 19.25 -13.01
C GLU A 289 -9.89 19.62 -14.48
N LEU A 290 -8.66 20.04 -14.80
CA LEU A 290 -8.25 20.38 -16.16
C LEU A 290 -8.28 19.17 -17.09
N VAL A 291 -7.72 18.03 -16.68
CA VAL A 291 -7.67 16.81 -17.49
C VAL A 291 -9.07 16.25 -17.73
N ASN A 292 -9.89 16.16 -16.68
CA ASN A 292 -11.27 15.66 -16.79
C ASN A 292 -12.15 16.62 -17.61
N GLY A 293 -11.92 17.92 -17.51
CA GLY A 293 -12.63 18.96 -18.24
C GLY A 293 -11.98 19.37 -19.57
N CYS A 294 -11.02 18.60 -20.10
CA CYS A 294 -10.17 19.05 -21.21
C CYS A 294 -10.98 19.44 -22.45
N GLN A 295 -12.00 18.66 -22.83
CA GLN A 295 -12.87 18.98 -23.96
C GLN A 295 -13.60 20.32 -23.77
N ILE A 296 -14.15 20.56 -22.59
CA ILE A 296 -14.88 21.79 -22.25
C ILE A 296 -13.93 22.99 -22.27
N ILE A 297 -12.75 22.85 -21.64
CA ILE A 297 -11.74 23.92 -21.57
C ILE A 297 -11.24 24.30 -22.98
N LYS A 298 -11.05 23.30 -23.85
CA LYS A 298 -10.70 23.50 -25.27
C LYS A 298 -11.82 24.20 -26.02
N MET A 299 -13.07 23.79 -25.82
CA MET A 299 -14.23 24.40 -26.46
C MET A 299 -14.39 25.89 -26.08
N TYR A 300 -14.09 26.25 -24.84
CA TYR A 300 -14.19 27.63 -24.34
C TYR A 300 -12.87 28.44 -24.41
N ASN A 301 -11.77 27.87 -24.95
CA ASN A 301 -10.44 28.50 -24.99
C ASN A 301 -9.92 28.99 -23.61
N TRP A 302 -10.23 28.28 -22.53
CA TRP A 302 -9.85 28.66 -21.15
C TRP A 302 -8.45 28.20 -20.72
N GLU A 303 -7.62 27.74 -21.65
CA GLU A 303 -6.30 27.15 -21.36
C GLU A 303 -5.40 28.09 -20.55
N LYS A 304 -5.26 29.35 -20.99
CA LYS A 304 -4.40 30.34 -20.31
C LYS A 304 -4.90 30.69 -18.91
N ALA A 305 -6.21 30.77 -18.72
CA ALA A 305 -6.79 31.07 -17.41
C ALA A 305 -6.55 29.91 -16.42
N MET A 306 -6.69 28.67 -16.89
CA MET A 306 -6.39 27.48 -16.08
C MET A 306 -4.90 27.32 -15.81
N GLU A 307 -4.04 27.62 -16.79
CA GLU A 307 -2.58 27.67 -16.61
C GLU A 307 -2.20 28.65 -15.50
N GLN A 308 -2.76 29.87 -15.52
CA GLN A 308 -2.48 30.88 -14.51
C GLN A 308 -2.91 30.41 -13.11
N ARG A 309 -4.10 29.80 -12.98
CA ARG A 309 -4.59 29.22 -11.70
C ARG A 309 -3.63 28.15 -11.15
N VAL A 310 -3.07 27.31 -12.02
CA VAL A 310 -2.07 26.29 -11.64
C VAL A 310 -0.75 26.95 -11.23
N LEU A 311 -0.29 27.96 -11.98
CA LEU A 311 0.96 28.67 -11.70
C LEU A 311 0.93 29.43 -10.37
N GLU A 312 -0.18 30.08 -10.02
CA GLU A 312 -0.35 30.77 -8.73
C GLU A 312 -0.20 29.80 -7.55
N THR A 313 -0.86 28.64 -7.65
CA THR A 313 -0.76 27.58 -6.64
C THR A 313 0.68 27.03 -6.57
N ARG A 314 1.33 26.87 -7.73
CA ARG A 314 2.72 26.41 -7.83
C ARG A 314 3.72 27.39 -7.21
N GLN A 315 3.51 28.70 -7.36
CA GLN A 315 4.39 29.70 -6.76
C GLN A 315 4.35 29.65 -5.23
N GLN A 316 3.15 29.48 -4.64
CA GLN A 316 2.98 29.30 -3.20
C GLN A 316 3.66 28.00 -2.72
N GLU A 317 3.48 26.91 -3.47
CA GLU A 317 4.14 25.62 -3.21
C GLU A 317 5.67 25.77 -3.21
N LEU A 318 6.23 26.42 -4.24
CA LEU A 318 7.67 26.64 -4.39
C LEU A 318 8.24 27.52 -3.27
N SER A 319 7.52 28.54 -2.81
CA SER A 319 7.94 29.39 -1.68
C SER A 319 8.09 28.57 -0.39
N ASN A 320 7.12 27.70 -0.11
CA ASN A 320 7.17 26.82 1.05
C ASN A 320 8.28 25.76 0.93
N ILE A 321 8.48 25.19 -0.27
CA ILE A 321 9.59 24.27 -0.55
C ILE A 321 10.94 24.96 -0.29
N ARG A 322 11.12 26.20 -0.75
CA ARG A 322 12.36 26.96 -0.58
C ARG A 322 12.65 27.17 0.92
N LYS A 323 11.66 27.59 1.70
CA LYS A 323 11.79 27.77 3.16
C LYS A 323 12.11 26.45 3.88
N ALA A 324 11.44 25.36 3.52
CA ALA A 324 11.69 24.03 4.10
C ALA A 324 13.10 23.52 3.76
N ASN A 325 13.53 23.64 2.50
CA ASN A 325 14.86 23.20 2.08
C ASN A 325 15.97 24.03 2.73
N ASN A 326 15.78 25.34 2.90
CA ASN A 326 16.75 26.17 3.61
C ASN A 326 16.90 25.73 5.07
N LEU A 327 15.79 25.43 5.77
CA LEU A 327 15.84 24.88 7.13
C LEU A 327 16.49 23.50 7.19
N ARG A 328 16.22 22.64 6.20
CA ARG A 328 16.87 21.33 6.09
C ARG A 328 18.38 21.48 5.88
N ALA A 329 18.81 22.37 5.00
CA ALA A 329 20.22 22.66 4.74
C ALA A 329 20.91 23.15 6.02
N LEU A 330 20.28 24.07 6.77
CA LEU A 330 20.78 24.53 8.06
C LEU A 330 20.90 23.40 9.09
N ASN A 331 19.91 22.51 9.17
CA ASN A 331 19.95 21.37 10.09
C ASN A 331 21.08 20.38 9.74
N VAL A 332 21.26 20.07 8.45
CA VAL A 332 22.37 19.23 7.98
C VAL A 332 23.71 19.89 8.28
N ALA A 333 23.88 21.17 7.93
CA ALA A 333 25.10 21.92 8.23
C ALA A 333 25.42 21.93 9.73
N MET A 334 24.41 22.13 10.58
CA MET A 334 24.55 22.08 12.04
C MET A 334 25.02 20.70 12.54
N SER A 335 24.59 19.61 11.91
CA SER A 335 25.07 18.25 12.23
C SER A 335 26.53 17.99 11.81
N PHE A 336 27.07 18.73 10.84
CA PHE A 336 28.51 18.71 10.52
C PHE A 336 29.33 19.58 11.48
N ILE A 337 28.82 20.76 11.83
CA ILE A 337 29.51 21.70 12.73
C ILE A 337 29.49 21.20 14.19
N SER A 338 28.43 20.50 14.61
CA SER A 338 28.25 20.04 15.98
C SER A 338 29.45 19.27 16.54
N MET A 339 30.05 18.38 15.74
CA MET A 339 31.20 17.57 16.17
C MET A 339 32.42 18.44 16.49
N HIS A 340 32.68 19.44 15.64
CA HIS A 340 33.80 20.37 15.81
C HIS A 340 33.60 21.25 17.04
N LEU A 341 32.36 21.71 17.28
CA LEU A 341 32.02 22.47 18.49
C LEU A 341 32.18 21.63 19.77
N VAL A 342 31.78 20.36 19.73
CA VAL A 342 31.91 19.44 20.86
C VAL A 342 33.38 19.12 21.15
N SER A 343 34.20 18.88 20.12
CA SER A 343 35.65 18.70 20.30
C SER A 343 36.32 19.97 20.81
N LEU A 344 35.95 21.14 20.27
CA LEU A 344 36.50 22.43 20.70
C LEU A 344 36.18 22.70 22.17
N ALA A 345 34.93 22.48 22.60
CA ALA A 345 34.53 22.65 23.99
C ALA A 345 35.23 21.67 24.93
N THR A 346 35.40 20.41 24.52
CA THR A 346 36.05 19.39 25.34
C THR A 346 37.54 19.66 25.52
N PHE A 347 38.28 19.90 24.43
CA PHE A 347 39.72 20.17 24.49
C PHE A 347 40.05 21.58 24.99
N GLY A 348 39.22 22.57 24.67
CA GLY A 348 39.29 23.90 25.27
C GLY A 348 39.06 23.87 26.78
N GLY A 349 38.11 23.04 27.24
CA GLY A 349 37.91 22.76 28.67
C GLY A 349 39.11 22.07 29.31
N MET A 350 39.75 21.11 28.64
CA MET A 350 41.01 20.50 29.12
C MET A 350 42.12 21.53 29.29
N TRP A 351 42.29 22.40 28.29
CA TRP A 351 43.28 23.47 28.31
C TRP A 351 43.01 24.48 29.43
N LEU A 352 41.76 24.92 29.59
CA LEU A 352 41.34 25.84 30.66
C LEU A 352 41.63 25.27 32.05
N MET A 353 41.47 23.96 32.22
CA MET A 353 41.75 23.24 33.47
C MET A 353 43.23 22.87 33.63
N SER A 354 44.13 23.37 32.77
CA SER A 354 45.57 23.08 32.79
C SER A 354 45.90 21.59 32.75
N ARG A 355 45.08 20.76 32.08
CA ARG A 355 45.35 19.34 31.86
C ARG A 355 46.19 19.14 30.60
N THR A 356 47.05 18.11 30.61
CA THR A 356 47.91 17.78 29.47
C THR A 356 47.10 17.23 28.30
N LEU A 357 47.34 17.79 27.11
CA LEU A 357 46.73 17.39 25.85
C LEU A 357 47.55 16.26 25.23
N LEU A 358 47.31 15.04 25.69
CA LEU A 358 47.98 13.85 25.18
C LEU A 358 47.33 13.35 23.87
N PRO A 359 48.11 13.06 22.81
CA PRO A 359 47.61 12.58 21.52
C PRO A 359 46.65 11.38 21.62
N GLU A 360 46.95 10.38 22.44
CA GLU A 360 46.12 9.19 22.63
C GLU A 360 44.73 9.51 23.21
N ASN A 361 44.63 10.53 24.05
CA ASN A 361 43.36 11.00 24.61
C ASN A 361 42.56 11.81 23.59
N ILE A 362 43.25 12.60 22.75
CA ILE A 362 42.63 13.41 21.69
C ILE A 362 42.05 12.50 20.60
N PHE A 363 42.85 11.59 20.04
CA PHE A 363 42.42 10.71 18.95
C PHE A 363 41.31 9.74 19.38
N SER A 364 41.40 9.17 20.59
CA SER A 364 40.35 8.28 21.10
C SER A 364 39.04 9.04 21.33
N THR A 365 39.08 10.25 21.89
CA THR A 365 37.90 11.08 22.14
C THR A 365 37.25 11.58 20.86
N LEU A 366 38.04 11.99 19.86
CA LEU A 366 37.52 12.34 18.52
C LEU A 366 36.84 11.15 17.84
N SER A 367 37.42 9.95 17.98
CA SER A 367 36.84 8.71 17.45
C SER A 367 35.50 8.38 18.14
N PHE A 368 35.43 8.55 19.46
CA PHE A 368 34.20 8.40 20.24
C PHE A 368 33.10 9.41 19.83
N PHE A 369 33.44 10.68 19.63
CA PHE A 369 32.47 11.68 19.16
C PHE A 369 31.97 11.38 17.74
N THR A 370 32.85 10.93 16.85
CA THR A 370 32.48 10.51 15.49
C THR A 370 31.54 9.30 15.52
N MET A 371 31.77 8.35 16.43
CA MET A 371 30.92 7.17 16.62
C MET A 371 29.49 7.54 17.02
N VAL A 372 29.30 8.45 17.98
CA VAL A 372 27.97 8.85 18.48
C VAL A 372 27.22 9.78 17.52
N ARG A 373 27.94 10.45 16.61
CA ARG A 373 27.39 11.47 15.71
C ARG A 373 26.24 10.95 14.84
N LEU A 374 26.44 9.85 14.11
CA LEU A 374 25.44 9.33 13.16
C LEU A 374 24.18 8.78 13.87
N PRO A 375 24.31 7.95 14.94
CA PRO A 375 23.15 7.49 15.71
C PRO A 375 22.31 8.63 16.29
N LEU A 376 22.97 9.67 16.83
CA LEU A 376 22.28 10.82 17.42
C LEU A 376 21.65 11.76 16.38
N SER A 377 22.35 12.04 15.27
CA SER A 377 21.90 13.01 14.27
C SER A 377 20.89 12.46 13.27
N ILE A 378 20.89 11.13 13.04
CA ILE A 378 20.07 10.50 12.00
C ILE A 378 19.10 9.49 12.59
N THR A 379 19.61 8.46 13.27
CA THR A 379 18.79 7.32 13.71
C THR A 379 17.71 7.73 14.72
N MET A 380 18.06 8.54 15.72
CA MET A 380 17.10 9.01 16.73
C MET A 380 16.00 9.92 16.16
N PRO A 381 16.33 10.99 15.40
CA PRO A 381 15.32 11.82 14.76
C PRO A 381 14.38 11.02 13.84
N GLN A 382 14.92 10.09 13.04
CA GLN A 382 14.11 9.23 12.17
C GLN A 382 13.20 8.29 12.97
N PHE A 383 13.68 7.70 14.06
CA PHE A 383 12.83 6.90 14.95
C PHE A 383 11.68 7.72 15.53
N ILE A 384 11.95 8.92 16.05
CA ILE A 384 10.93 9.80 16.64
C ILE A 384 9.89 10.21 15.59
N GLU A 385 10.35 10.58 14.39
CA GLU A 385 9.49 10.93 13.25
C GLU A 385 8.56 9.76 12.88
N LYS A 386 9.13 8.58 12.61
CA LYS A 386 8.37 7.40 12.20
C LYS A 386 7.47 6.85 13.29
N PHE A 387 7.88 6.95 14.54
CA PHE A 387 7.03 6.59 15.68
C PHE A 387 5.82 7.52 15.79
N SER A 388 6.02 8.83 15.60
CA SER A 388 4.94 9.81 15.57
C SER A 388 3.95 9.54 14.43
N GLU A 389 4.44 9.24 13.23
CA GLU A 389 3.61 8.86 12.07
C GLU A 389 2.80 7.58 12.36
N ALA A 390 3.48 6.50 12.79
CA ALA A 390 2.84 5.23 13.12
C ALA A 390 1.79 5.37 14.23
N ARG A 391 2.01 6.26 15.22
CA ARG A 391 1.04 6.53 16.29
C ARG A 391 -0.25 7.16 15.75
N VAL A 392 -0.16 8.05 14.77
CA VAL A 392 -1.33 8.66 14.14
C VAL A 392 -2.04 7.66 13.24
N SER A 393 -1.30 6.86 12.48
CA SER A 393 -1.84 5.75 11.67
C SER A 393 -2.54 4.69 12.52
N ALA A 394 -1.97 4.32 13.67
CA ALA A 394 -2.58 3.41 14.64
C ALA A 394 -3.98 3.87 15.07
N ARG A 395 -4.14 5.16 15.41
CA ARG A 395 -5.43 5.71 15.81
C ARG A 395 -6.47 5.65 14.69
N ARG A 396 -6.06 5.89 13.44
CA ARG A 396 -6.95 5.82 12.28
C ARG A 396 -7.37 4.37 11.97
N ILE A 397 -6.44 3.42 12.06
CA ILE A 397 -6.75 1.99 11.97
C ILE A 397 -7.70 1.59 13.09
N ASP A 398 -7.43 2.02 14.34
CA ASP A 398 -8.30 1.71 15.49
C ASP A 398 -9.72 2.26 15.31
N GLN A 399 -9.87 3.49 14.82
CA GLN A 399 -11.18 4.09 14.52
C GLN A 399 -11.92 3.31 13.43
N PHE A 400 -11.21 2.87 12.39
CA PHE A 400 -11.79 2.08 11.31
C PHE A 400 -12.20 0.68 11.77
N MET A 401 -11.37 0.02 12.56
CA MET A 401 -11.63 -1.33 13.09
C MET A 401 -12.74 -1.37 14.16
N GLN A 402 -13.19 -0.20 14.62
CA GLN A 402 -14.30 -0.03 15.56
C GLN A 402 -15.63 0.27 14.85
N LEU A 403 -15.65 0.37 13.52
CA LEU A 403 -16.89 0.59 12.78
C LEU A 403 -17.83 -0.61 12.95
N ASP A 404 -19.12 -0.30 12.97
CA ASP A 404 -20.16 -1.30 13.18
C ASP A 404 -20.16 -2.33 12.03
N VAL A 405 -20.04 -3.59 12.44
CA VAL A 405 -20.08 -4.75 11.55
C VAL A 405 -21.54 -5.07 11.22
N LEU A 406 -21.80 -5.61 10.03
CA LEU A 406 -23.08 -6.19 9.68
C LEU A 406 -23.43 -7.30 10.67
N ILE A 407 -24.31 -6.99 11.64
CA ILE A 407 -24.94 -8.03 12.46
C ILE A 407 -26.05 -8.58 11.58
N ASN A 408 -25.77 -9.66 10.87
CA ASN A 408 -26.78 -10.43 10.15
C ASN A 408 -27.77 -11.03 11.17
N LYS A 409 -28.70 -10.22 11.66
CA LYS A 409 -29.91 -10.61 12.40
C LYS A 409 -31.02 -11.09 11.45
N CYS A 410 -30.73 -11.32 10.17
CA CYS A 410 -31.61 -12.14 9.36
C CYS A 410 -31.52 -13.56 9.93
N GLU A 411 -32.44 -13.92 10.83
CA GLU A 411 -32.65 -15.29 11.23
C GLU A 411 -32.92 -16.08 9.94
N LYS A 412 -31.92 -16.84 9.48
CA LYS A 412 -32.13 -17.91 8.51
C LYS A 412 -32.94 -18.97 9.25
N VAL A 413 -34.25 -18.76 9.35
CA VAL A 413 -35.17 -19.69 9.98
C VAL A 413 -35.16 -20.97 9.14
N LYS A 414 -34.81 -22.09 9.77
CA LYS A 414 -34.91 -23.41 9.14
C LYS A 414 -36.37 -23.67 8.78
N ASN A 415 -36.57 -24.16 7.54
CA ASN A 415 -37.82 -24.51 6.90
C ASN A 415 -38.87 -25.12 7.85
N GLU A 416 -39.82 -24.31 8.31
CA GLU A 416 -41.09 -24.81 8.86
C GLU A 416 -42.30 -24.32 8.05
N ASN A 417 -42.16 -23.25 7.25
CA ASN A 417 -43.19 -22.76 6.33
C ASN A 417 -42.62 -22.63 4.90
N GLU A 418 -43.02 -23.54 3.99
CA GLU A 418 -42.51 -23.64 2.61
C GLU A 418 -43.23 -22.72 1.59
N GLU A 419 -44.27 -21.99 1.99
CA GLU A 419 -45.13 -21.26 1.04
C GLU A 419 -44.55 -19.89 0.60
N HIS A 420 -43.80 -19.22 1.49
CA HIS A 420 -43.33 -17.85 1.28
C HIS A 420 -41.81 -17.74 1.22
N ALA A 421 -41.30 -17.01 0.22
CA ALA A 421 -39.89 -16.69 0.05
C ALA A 421 -39.42 -15.60 1.02
N ILE A 422 -40.28 -14.59 1.24
CA ILE A 422 -39.98 -13.41 2.07
C ILE A 422 -41.22 -13.05 2.90
N ILE A 423 -41.01 -12.81 4.19
CA ILE A 423 -42.02 -12.33 5.12
C ILE A 423 -41.46 -11.11 5.85
N MET A 424 -42.14 -9.97 5.74
CA MET A 424 -41.91 -8.76 6.52
C MET A 424 -43.16 -8.45 7.35
N GLU A 425 -42.98 -8.29 8.66
CA GLU A 425 -44.06 -7.96 9.59
C GLU A 425 -43.68 -6.70 10.37
N ASN A 426 -44.39 -5.60 10.08
CA ASN A 426 -44.13 -4.25 10.62
C ASN A 426 -42.65 -3.87 10.61
N ALA A 427 -41.93 -4.27 9.56
CA ALA A 427 -40.48 -4.11 9.48
C ALA A 427 -40.10 -2.67 9.11
N SER A 428 -39.31 -2.02 9.95
CA SER A 428 -38.78 -0.68 9.67
C SER A 428 -37.26 -0.73 9.54
N PHE A 429 -36.73 -0.09 8.49
CA PHE A 429 -35.30 -0.15 8.15
C PHE A 429 -34.69 1.25 8.08
N SER A 430 -33.42 1.34 8.42
CA SER A 430 -32.69 2.60 8.46
C SER A 430 -31.26 2.48 7.96
N TRP A 431 -30.87 3.36 7.03
CA TRP A 431 -29.47 3.54 6.64
C TRP A 431 -28.63 4.22 7.72
N LYS A 432 -29.25 4.93 8.68
CA LYS A 432 -28.58 5.63 9.80
C LYS A 432 -29.44 5.51 11.07
N ASP A 433 -29.59 6.60 11.83
CA ASP A 433 -30.48 6.64 13.00
C ASP A 433 -31.96 6.88 12.61
N THR A 434 -32.21 7.43 11.42
CA THR A 434 -33.57 7.77 10.96
C THR A 434 -34.12 6.74 9.96
N PRO A 435 -35.24 6.07 10.29
CA PRO A 435 -35.86 5.09 9.39
C PRO A 435 -36.18 5.68 8.02
N SER A 436 -35.88 4.92 6.98
CA SER A 436 -36.17 5.23 5.57
C SER A 436 -37.31 4.39 5.01
N LEU A 437 -37.59 3.25 5.64
CA LEU A 437 -38.72 2.37 5.36
C LEU A 437 -39.51 2.17 6.66
N PHE A 438 -40.84 2.27 6.59
CA PHE A 438 -41.71 2.36 7.76
C PHE A 438 -42.76 1.25 7.75
N SER A 439 -42.74 0.39 8.78
CA SER A 439 -43.77 -0.61 9.06
C SER A 439 -44.19 -1.44 7.85
N LEU A 440 -43.21 -1.96 7.11
CA LEU A 440 -43.46 -2.75 5.91
C LEU A 440 -44.14 -4.08 6.26
N ASN A 441 -45.24 -4.37 5.58
CA ASN A 441 -45.97 -5.63 5.66
C ASN A 441 -46.03 -6.25 4.26
N LEU A 442 -45.21 -7.28 4.05
CA LEU A 442 -44.99 -7.89 2.72
C LEU A 442 -44.90 -9.40 2.88
N LYS A 443 -45.64 -10.15 2.05
CA LYS A 443 -45.55 -11.61 1.97
C LYS A 443 -45.40 -12.03 0.51
N ILE A 444 -44.25 -12.62 0.17
CA ILE A 444 -43.91 -13.03 -1.19
C ILE A 444 -43.95 -14.55 -1.26
N ARG A 445 -44.75 -15.12 -2.16
CA ARG A 445 -44.80 -16.57 -2.42
C ARG A 445 -43.63 -17.04 -3.26
N ASN A 446 -43.24 -18.31 -3.07
CA ASN A 446 -42.21 -18.93 -3.89
C ASN A 446 -42.64 -19.04 -5.36
N GLY A 447 -41.74 -18.68 -6.28
CA GLY A 447 -41.96 -18.77 -7.73
C GLY A 447 -42.68 -17.57 -8.38
N ASN A 448 -43.19 -16.64 -7.58
CA ASN A 448 -43.89 -15.45 -8.07
C ASN A 448 -42.93 -14.41 -8.67
N LEU A 449 -43.40 -13.74 -9.71
CA LEU A 449 -42.82 -12.51 -10.26
C LEU A 449 -43.52 -11.29 -9.65
N ILE A 450 -42.76 -10.47 -8.94
CA ILE A 450 -43.26 -9.32 -8.21
C ILE A 450 -42.74 -8.03 -8.82
N GLY A 451 -43.68 -7.13 -9.13
CA GLY A 451 -43.38 -5.79 -9.61
C GLY A 451 -43.38 -4.77 -8.48
N VAL A 452 -42.36 -3.93 -8.40
CA VAL A 452 -42.32 -2.80 -7.43
C VAL A 452 -42.29 -1.47 -8.20
N LYS A 453 -43.35 -0.68 -8.02
CA LYS A 453 -43.53 0.65 -8.61
C LYS A 453 -43.42 1.72 -7.53
N GLY A 454 -42.98 2.93 -7.89
CA GLY A 454 -42.92 4.06 -6.97
C GLY A 454 -42.24 5.27 -7.57
N SER A 455 -42.40 6.44 -6.96
CA SER A 455 -41.72 7.68 -7.35
C SER A 455 -40.19 7.57 -7.20
N ILE A 456 -39.43 8.47 -7.83
CA ILE A 456 -37.97 8.55 -7.63
C ILE A 456 -37.73 8.93 -6.16
N GLY A 457 -36.86 8.18 -5.47
CA GLY A 457 -36.58 8.41 -4.05
C GLY A 457 -37.56 7.77 -3.06
N ALA A 458 -38.58 7.03 -3.51
CA ALA A 458 -39.55 6.36 -2.64
C ALA A 458 -38.98 5.24 -1.74
N GLY A 459 -37.72 4.81 -1.96
CA GLY A 459 -37.07 3.74 -1.20
C GLY A 459 -36.97 2.38 -1.91
N LYS A 460 -37.16 2.30 -3.23
CA LYS A 460 -37.21 1.00 -3.97
C LYS A 460 -35.90 0.21 -3.87
N SER A 461 -34.76 0.83 -4.17
CA SER A 461 -33.44 0.20 -3.99
C SER A 461 -33.13 -0.06 -2.51
N THR A 462 -33.68 0.77 -1.59
CA THR A 462 -33.57 0.56 -0.14
C THR A 462 -34.31 -0.70 0.31
N LEU A 463 -35.47 -1.02 -0.30
CA LEU A 463 -36.19 -2.27 -0.04
C LEU A 463 -35.36 -3.50 -0.46
N LEU A 464 -34.72 -3.46 -1.64
CA LEU A 464 -33.86 -4.54 -2.09
C LEU A 464 -32.64 -4.72 -1.18
N ALA A 465 -32.01 -3.61 -0.76
CA ALA A 465 -30.90 -3.64 0.19
C ALA A 465 -31.32 -4.16 1.57
N ALA A 466 -32.55 -3.88 2.02
CA ALA A 466 -33.10 -4.46 3.25
C ALA A 466 -33.26 -5.99 3.14
N ILE A 467 -33.74 -6.51 1.99
CA ILE A 467 -33.84 -7.95 1.73
C ILE A 467 -32.46 -8.62 1.67
N LEU A 468 -31.46 -7.94 1.10
CA LEU A 468 -30.07 -8.42 1.07
C LEU A 468 -29.40 -8.45 2.45
N GLY A 469 -29.97 -7.77 3.44
CA GLY A 469 -29.38 -7.61 4.77
C GLY A 469 -28.32 -6.52 4.86
N GLU A 470 -28.27 -5.60 3.89
CA GLU A 470 -27.33 -4.48 3.83
C GLU A 470 -27.75 -3.28 4.72
N ILE A 471 -28.99 -3.30 5.21
CA ILE A 471 -29.59 -2.24 6.03
C ILE A 471 -30.03 -2.80 7.39
N ASN A 472 -29.86 -2.00 8.45
CA ASN A 472 -30.29 -2.37 9.78
C ASN A 472 -31.82 -2.39 9.92
N LEU A 473 -32.34 -3.48 10.49
CA LEU A 473 -33.71 -3.59 10.97
C LEU A 473 -33.83 -2.87 12.32
N VAL A 474 -34.65 -1.83 12.39
CA VAL A 474 -34.90 -1.02 13.59
C VAL A 474 -36.00 -1.63 14.45
N SER A 475 -37.08 -2.09 13.81
CA SER A 475 -38.24 -2.68 14.47
C SER A 475 -38.95 -3.66 13.52
N GLY A 476 -39.77 -4.55 14.09
CA GLY A 476 -40.49 -5.58 13.34
C GLY A 476 -39.65 -6.83 13.07
N LYS A 477 -40.04 -7.58 12.05
CA LYS A 477 -39.42 -8.87 11.71
C LYS A 477 -39.22 -9.02 10.20
N LEU A 478 -38.03 -9.48 9.80
CA LEU A 478 -37.70 -9.87 8.43
C LEU A 478 -37.29 -11.36 8.43
N GLN A 479 -37.96 -12.16 7.62
CA GLN A 479 -37.60 -13.55 7.35
C GLN A 479 -37.40 -13.74 5.84
N VAL A 480 -36.21 -14.23 5.48
CA VAL A 480 -35.87 -14.59 4.09
C VAL A 480 -35.60 -16.09 4.07
N HIS A 481 -36.46 -16.84 3.37
CA HIS A 481 -36.40 -18.31 3.30
C HIS A 481 -35.61 -18.83 2.10
N ALA A 482 -35.16 -17.94 1.20
CA ALA A 482 -34.31 -18.30 0.06
C ALA A 482 -32.90 -18.73 0.53
N GLN A 483 -32.39 -19.85 0.01
CA GLN A 483 -31.04 -20.31 0.35
C GLN A 483 -29.97 -19.49 -0.39
N SER A 484 -30.29 -19.09 -1.62
CA SER A 484 -29.44 -18.32 -2.51
C SER A 484 -30.18 -17.10 -3.06
N ILE A 485 -29.49 -15.96 -3.10
CA ILE A 485 -30.02 -14.69 -3.62
C ILE A 485 -29.09 -14.20 -4.73
N SER A 486 -29.66 -13.82 -5.87
CA SER A 486 -28.96 -13.17 -6.97
C SER A 486 -29.42 -11.72 -7.09
N TYR A 487 -28.49 -10.79 -7.31
CA TYR A 487 -28.76 -9.36 -7.34
C TYR A 487 -28.20 -8.73 -8.62
N ALA A 488 -29.06 -8.03 -9.36
CA ALA A 488 -28.67 -7.17 -10.47
C ALA A 488 -28.87 -5.70 -10.04
N PRO A 489 -27.78 -4.95 -9.78
CA PRO A 489 -27.87 -3.56 -9.33
C PRO A 489 -28.27 -2.60 -10.45
N GLN A 490 -28.86 -1.47 -10.07
CA GLN A 490 -29.20 -0.37 -10.99
C GLN A 490 -27.99 0.16 -11.76
N SER A 491 -26.81 0.21 -11.11
CA SER A 491 -25.56 0.52 -11.77
C SER A 491 -24.70 -0.73 -11.90
N ALA A 492 -24.58 -1.24 -13.12
CA ALA A 492 -23.81 -2.45 -13.42
C ALA A 492 -22.32 -2.26 -13.08
N TRP A 493 -21.81 -3.11 -12.17
CA TRP A 493 -20.37 -3.21 -11.89
C TRP A 493 -19.73 -4.28 -12.77
N ILE A 494 -18.65 -3.94 -13.45
CA ILE A 494 -17.91 -4.84 -14.35
C ILE A 494 -16.46 -4.94 -13.86
N PHE A 495 -15.98 -6.17 -13.68
CA PHE A 495 -14.62 -6.48 -13.28
C PHE A 495 -13.65 -6.32 -14.47
N ALA A 496 -12.42 -5.92 -14.18
CA ALA A 496 -11.35 -5.84 -15.17
C ALA A 496 -10.80 -7.24 -15.50
N ASP A 497 -11.56 -7.99 -16.28
CA ASP A 497 -11.29 -9.37 -16.70
C ASP A 497 -12.04 -9.62 -18.03
N THR A 498 -11.95 -10.83 -18.57
CA THR A 498 -12.71 -11.25 -19.74
C THR A 498 -14.22 -11.13 -19.51
N LEU A 499 -14.98 -10.93 -20.60
CA LEU A 499 -16.45 -10.94 -20.56
C LEU A 499 -16.98 -12.26 -19.99
N ARG A 500 -16.41 -13.39 -20.41
CA ARG A 500 -16.72 -14.72 -19.87
C ARG A 500 -16.51 -14.79 -18.35
N ALA A 501 -15.34 -14.36 -17.84
CA ALA A 501 -15.07 -14.37 -16.40
C ALA A 501 -16.06 -13.48 -15.61
N ASN A 502 -16.45 -12.34 -16.19
CA ASN A 502 -17.45 -11.45 -15.61
C ASN A 502 -18.83 -12.11 -15.45
N ILE A 503 -19.26 -12.94 -16.40
CA ILE A 503 -20.55 -13.65 -16.36
C ILE A 503 -20.46 -14.87 -15.42
N LEU A 504 -19.38 -15.66 -15.51
CA LEU A 504 -19.19 -16.86 -14.70
C LEU A 504 -18.98 -16.56 -13.21
N LEU A 505 -18.32 -15.44 -12.89
CA LEU A 505 -18.02 -15.00 -11.52
C LEU A 505 -17.38 -16.11 -10.64
N GLY A 506 -16.46 -16.89 -11.22
CA GLY A 506 -15.76 -17.99 -10.54
C GLY A 506 -16.48 -19.33 -10.54
N LYS A 507 -17.69 -19.45 -11.10
CA LYS A 507 -18.35 -20.74 -11.35
C LYS A 507 -17.75 -21.46 -12.57
N PRO A 508 -17.76 -22.81 -12.61
CA PRO A 508 -17.37 -23.55 -13.80
C PRO A 508 -18.30 -23.22 -14.98
N ILE A 509 -17.78 -23.34 -16.20
CA ILE A 509 -18.56 -23.13 -17.42
C ILE A 509 -19.45 -24.35 -17.69
N ASP A 510 -20.74 -24.07 -17.86
CA ASP A 510 -21.75 -24.97 -18.41
C ASP A 510 -22.15 -24.37 -19.76
N GLU A 511 -21.70 -25.01 -20.84
CA GLU A 511 -21.85 -24.50 -22.21
C GLU A 511 -23.32 -24.31 -22.61
N GLU A 512 -24.20 -25.22 -22.22
CA GLU A 512 -25.61 -25.14 -22.58
C GLU A 512 -26.27 -23.96 -21.86
N ARG A 513 -26.04 -23.87 -20.54
CA ARG A 513 -26.56 -22.77 -19.73
C ARG A 513 -25.99 -21.43 -20.16
N TYR A 514 -24.69 -21.36 -20.41
CA TYR A 514 -24.01 -20.14 -20.81
C TYR A 514 -24.58 -19.61 -22.13
N ASN A 515 -24.72 -20.48 -23.14
CA ASN A 515 -25.30 -20.10 -24.42
C ASN A 515 -26.77 -19.67 -24.30
N ASN A 516 -27.55 -20.33 -23.45
CA ASN A 516 -28.94 -19.95 -23.19
C ASN A 516 -29.04 -18.58 -22.52
N VAL A 517 -28.18 -18.28 -21.54
CA VAL A 517 -28.13 -16.98 -20.85
C VAL A 517 -27.69 -15.86 -21.82
N ILE A 518 -26.67 -16.10 -22.64
CA ILE A 518 -26.18 -15.12 -23.63
C ILE A 518 -27.28 -14.76 -24.63
N LYS A 519 -27.98 -15.77 -25.16
CA LYS A 519 -29.12 -15.55 -26.08
C LYS A 519 -30.25 -14.81 -25.39
N ALA A 520 -30.65 -15.25 -24.19
CA ALA A 520 -31.76 -14.64 -23.45
C ALA A 520 -31.49 -13.16 -23.11
N CYS A 521 -30.25 -12.79 -22.82
CA CYS A 521 -29.84 -11.41 -22.59
C CYS A 521 -29.60 -10.60 -23.87
N CYS A 522 -29.81 -11.17 -25.07
CA CYS A 522 -29.51 -10.53 -26.35
C CYS A 522 -28.05 -10.03 -26.44
N LEU A 523 -27.09 -10.78 -25.91
CA LEU A 523 -25.64 -10.48 -25.97
C LEU A 523 -24.95 -11.12 -27.18
N ASP A 524 -25.64 -12.00 -27.90
CA ASP A 524 -25.17 -12.71 -29.09
C ASP A 524 -24.68 -11.76 -30.20
N ILE A 525 -25.44 -10.69 -30.47
CA ILE A 525 -25.07 -9.69 -31.47
C ILE A 525 -23.82 -8.90 -31.02
N ASP A 526 -23.72 -8.57 -29.73
CA ASP A 526 -22.54 -7.87 -29.19
C ASP A 526 -21.29 -8.75 -29.31
N LEU A 527 -21.41 -10.05 -29.00
CA LEU A 527 -20.30 -11.00 -29.12
C LEU A 527 -19.83 -11.17 -30.57
N GLN A 528 -20.75 -11.17 -31.54
CA GLN A 528 -20.41 -11.18 -32.96
C GLN A 528 -19.66 -9.91 -33.37
N ASN A 529 -20.10 -8.75 -32.86
CA ASN A 529 -19.44 -7.47 -33.13
C ASN A 529 -18.03 -7.38 -32.54
N PHE A 530 -17.71 -8.16 -31.51
CA PHE A 530 -16.35 -8.25 -30.95
C PHE A 530 -15.38 -9.11 -31.80
N GLY A 531 -15.84 -9.65 -32.94
CA GLY A 531 -15.00 -10.36 -33.90
C GLY A 531 -14.47 -11.69 -33.36
N GLU A 532 -13.26 -12.08 -33.78
CA GLU A 532 -12.66 -13.39 -33.43
C GLU A 532 -12.39 -13.57 -31.92
N VAL A 533 -12.31 -12.47 -31.16
CA VAL A 533 -12.07 -12.51 -29.71
C VAL A 533 -13.34 -12.88 -28.93
N GLY A 534 -14.52 -12.50 -29.44
CA GLY A 534 -15.82 -12.86 -28.88
C GLY A 534 -15.94 -12.58 -27.37
N ASP A 535 -16.20 -13.64 -26.60
CA ASP A 535 -16.43 -13.59 -25.15
C ASP A 535 -15.14 -13.57 -24.30
N LEU A 536 -13.98 -13.77 -24.92
CA LEU A 536 -12.66 -13.64 -24.29
C LEU A 536 -12.14 -12.20 -24.32
N LEU A 537 -12.97 -11.25 -24.77
CA LEU A 537 -12.61 -9.83 -24.82
C LEU A 537 -12.23 -9.34 -23.42
N MET A 538 -11.03 -8.79 -23.30
CA MET A 538 -10.54 -8.16 -22.07
C MET A 538 -11.29 -6.85 -21.83
N ILE A 539 -12.02 -6.78 -20.71
CA ILE A 539 -12.74 -5.58 -20.33
C ILE A 539 -11.82 -4.72 -19.45
N GLY A 540 -11.63 -3.45 -19.82
CA GLY A 540 -10.87 -2.48 -19.01
C GLY A 540 -11.60 -2.08 -17.71
N ASP A 541 -10.91 -1.39 -16.81
CA ASP A 541 -11.44 -0.94 -15.51
C ASP A 541 -12.83 -0.30 -15.63
N LYS A 542 -13.78 -0.75 -14.82
CA LYS A 542 -15.20 -0.31 -14.82
C LYS A 542 -15.89 -0.39 -16.19
N GLY A 543 -15.37 -1.21 -17.09
CA GLY A 543 -15.90 -1.42 -18.44
C GLY A 543 -15.88 -0.17 -19.30
N VAL A 544 -14.81 0.64 -19.28
CA VAL A 544 -14.69 1.84 -20.14
C VAL A 544 -14.95 1.54 -21.62
N ASN A 545 -14.68 0.32 -22.07
CA ASN A 545 -14.85 -0.10 -23.46
C ASN A 545 -16.30 -0.51 -23.83
N LEU A 546 -17.24 -0.49 -22.88
CA LEU A 546 -18.61 -0.99 -23.07
C LEU A 546 -19.66 0.13 -22.97
N SER A 547 -20.72 0.02 -23.77
CA SER A 547 -21.88 0.91 -23.67
C SER A 547 -22.68 0.67 -22.38
N GLY A 548 -23.51 1.63 -21.96
CA GLY A 548 -24.35 1.48 -20.76
C GLY A 548 -25.30 0.27 -20.84
N GLY A 549 -25.93 0.07 -21.99
CA GLY A 549 -26.81 -1.09 -22.24
C GLY A 549 -26.06 -2.43 -22.23
N GLN A 550 -24.83 -2.48 -22.76
CA GLN A 550 -23.99 -3.68 -22.70
C GLN A 550 -23.61 -4.03 -21.25
N LYS A 551 -23.22 -3.03 -20.44
CA LYS A 551 -22.91 -3.25 -19.02
C LYS A 551 -24.12 -3.81 -18.26
N ALA A 552 -25.31 -3.24 -18.51
CA ALA A 552 -26.55 -3.70 -17.91
C ALA A 552 -26.86 -5.16 -18.26
N ARG A 553 -26.76 -5.52 -19.55
CA ARG A 553 -26.96 -6.90 -20.04
C ARG A 553 -25.95 -7.89 -19.47
N ILE A 554 -24.66 -7.52 -19.39
CA ILE A 554 -23.63 -8.38 -18.79
C ILE A 554 -23.89 -8.59 -17.29
N SER A 555 -24.31 -7.54 -16.58
CA SER A 555 -24.67 -7.65 -15.16
C SER A 555 -25.91 -8.54 -14.95
N LEU A 556 -26.89 -8.46 -15.84
CA LEU A 556 -28.07 -9.32 -15.82
C LEU A 556 -27.71 -10.78 -16.15
N ALA A 557 -26.87 -11.01 -17.17
CA ALA A 557 -26.37 -12.33 -17.53
C ALA A 557 -25.62 -12.99 -16.36
N ARG A 558 -24.79 -12.23 -15.64
CA ARG A 558 -24.13 -12.68 -14.40
C ARG A 558 -25.15 -13.11 -13.35
N ALA A 559 -26.21 -12.31 -13.14
CA ALA A 559 -27.24 -12.64 -12.18
C ALA A 559 -27.99 -13.94 -12.56
N LEU A 560 -28.33 -14.13 -13.84
CA LEU A 560 -29.00 -15.31 -14.39
C LEU A 560 -28.15 -16.59 -14.28
N TYR A 561 -26.87 -16.49 -14.63
CA TYR A 561 -25.94 -17.62 -14.59
C TYR A 561 -25.70 -18.12 -13.16
N ALA A 562 -25.82 -17.25 -12.16
CA ALA A 562 -25.62 -17.58 -10.75
C ALA A 562 -26.62 -18.61 -10.17
N ASP A 563 -27.76 -18.87 -10.81
CA ASP A 563 -28.77 -19.85 -10.37
C ASP A 563 -29.24 -19.71 -8.91
N ALA A 564 -29.95 -18.64 -8.61
CA ALA A 564 -30.46 -18.40 -7.26
C ALA A 564 -31.92 -18.87 -7.09
N ASP A 565 -32.40 -18.89 -5.86
CA ASP A 565 -33.83 -19.12 -5.54
C ASP A 565 -34.63 -17.81 -5.62
N LEU A 566 -33.98 -16.70 -5.24
CA LEU A 566 -34.53 -15.35 -5.24
C LEU A 566 -33.68 -14.42 -6.12
N TYR A 567 -34.32 -13.74 -7.06
CA TYR A 567 -33.71 -12.74 -7.93
C TYR A 567 -34.20 -11.35 -7.57
N LEU A 568 -33.27 -10.46 -7.26
CA LEU A 568 -33.51 -9.05 -6.97
C LEU A 568 -32.98 -8.22 -8.14
N LEU A 569 -33.87 -7.57 -8.89
CA LEU A 569 -33.55 -6.86 -10.13
C LEU A 569 -33.86 -5.38 -9.95
N ASP A 570 -32.83 -4.55 -9.77
CA ASP A 570 -32.97 -3.10 -9.57
C ASP A 570 -32.82 -2.36 -10.90
N ASP A 571 -33.92 -2.15 -11.61
CA ASP A 571 -34.03 -1.44 -12.89
C ASP A 571 -32.98 -1.86 -13.96
N PRO A 572 -32.80 -3.18 -14.23
CA PRO A 572 -31.73 -3.68 -15.09
C PRO A 572 -31.88 -3.30 -16.58
N LEU A 573 -33.02 -2.74 -16.98
CA LEU A 573 -33.35 -2.42 -18.38
C LEU A 573 -33.37 -0.91 -18.68
N ALA A 574 -32.97 -0.06 -17.72
CA ALA A 574 -33.06 1.40 -17.85
C ALA A 574 -32.24 1.99 -19.01
N ALA A 575 -31.07 1.39 -19.30
CA ALA A 575 -30.14 1.86 -20.33
C ALA A 575 -30.26 1.10 -21.66
N VAL A 576 -31.31 0.30 -21.83
CA VAL A 576 -31.52 -0.59 -22.98
C VAL A 576 -32.70 -0.10 -23.82
N ASP A 577 -32.59 -0.19 -25.14
CA ASP A 577 -33.65 0.22 -26.06
C ASP A 577 -34.95 -0.55 -25.78
N PRO A 578 -36.15 0.07 -25.89
CA PRO A 578 -37.42 -0.56 -25.53
C PRO A 578 -37.69 -1.91 -26.22
N LYS A 579 -37.27 -2.07 -27.49
CA LYS A 579 -37.42 -3.33 -28.23
C LYS A 579 -36.56 -4.45 -27.62
N VAL A 580 -35.30 -4.15 -27.32
CA VAL A 580 -34.36 -5.10 -26.72
C VAL A 580 -34.78 -5.39 -25.27
N ALA A 581 -35.20 -4.37 -24.52
CA ALA A 581 -35.72 -4.50 -23.16
C ALA A 581 -36.92 -5.45 -23.09
N LYS A 582 -37.86 -5.35 -24.04
CA LYS A 582 -38.99 -6.28 -24.14
C LYS A 582 -38.53 -7.71 -24.43
N SER A 583 -37.62 -7.90 -25.38
CA SER A 583 -37.05 -9.22 -25.68
C SER A 583 -36.36 -9.85 -24.47
N ILE A 584 -35.59 -9.05 -23.72
CA ILE A 584 -34.93 -9.50 -22.49
C ILE A 584 -35.96 -9.82 -21.42
N PHE A 585 -37.02 -9.01 -21.27
CA PHE A 585 -38.08 -9.31 -20.33
C PHE A 585 -38.73 -10.65 -20.65
N ASP A 586 -39.17 -10.86 -21.89
CA ASP A 586 -39.85 -12.09 -22.33
C ASP A 586 -38.96 -13.34 -22.16
N GLN A 587 -37.68 -13.23 -22.48
CA GLN A 587 -36.74 -14.37 -22.46
C GLN A 587 -36.06 -14.61 -21.10
N CYS A 588 -35.79 -13.56 -20.31
CA CYS A 588 -35.07 -13.66 -19.03
C CYS A 588 -35.95 -13.55 -17.78
N ILE A 589 -36.92 -12.63 -17.74
CA ILE A 589 -37.58 -12.20 -16.48
C ILE A 589 -39.04 -12.63 -16.39
N GLY A 590 -39.78 -12.55 -17.49
CA GLY A 590 -41.24 -12.70 -17.56
C GLY A 590 -41.76 -14.10 -17.22
N PRO A 591 -43.08 -14.33 -17.31
CA PRO A 591 -43.72 -15.56 -16.86
C PRO A 591 -43.26 -16.82 -17.64
N TYR A 592 -42.91 -16.66 -18.92
CA TYR A 592 -42.44 -17.75 -19.81
C TYR A 592 -40.92 -17.76 -20.04
N SER A 593 -40.17 -17.07 -19.18
CA SER A 593 -38.73 -16.86 -19.33
C SER A 593 -37.87 -17.99 -18.74
N LEU A 594 -36.54 -17.86 -18.89
CA LEU A 594 -35.54 -18.72 -18.28
C LEU A 594 -35.64 -18.78 -16.74
N LEU A 595 -36.17 -17.72 -16.10
CA LEU A 595 -36.38 -17.67 -14.64
C LEU A 595 -37.76 -18.14 -14.19
N ARG A 596 -38.51 -18.82 -15.05
CA ARG A 596 -39.82 -19.39 -14.70
C ARG A 596 -39.68 -20.33 -13.49
N GLY A 597 -40.58 -20.17 -12.52
CA GLY A 597 -40.60 -20.95 -11.29
C GLY A 597 -39.64 -20.47 -10.20
N LYS A 598 -38.80 -19.47 -10.48
CA LYS A 598 -37.97 -18.79 -9.47
C LYS A 598 -38.68 -17.54 -8.94
N THR A 599 -38.42 -17.20 -7.68
CA THR A 599 -38.95 -15.99 -7.07
C THR A 599 -38.19 -14.77 -7.61
N ARG A 600 -38.91 -13.77 -8.12
CA ARG A 600 -38.31 -12.60 -8.80
C ARG A 600 -38.93 -11.31 -8.28
N ILE A 601 -38.11 -10.34 -7.93
CA ILE A 601 -38.54 -8.98 -7.59
C ILE A 601 -37.95 -8.04 -8.62
N LEU A 602 -38.80 -7.47 -9.46
CA LEU A 602 -38.44 -6.49 -10.49
C LEU A 602 -38.84 -5.09 -10.02
N VAL A 603 -37.84 -4.27 -9.75
CA VAL A 603 -38.00 -2.82 -9.62
C VAL A 603 -37.76 -2.23 -11.00
N THR A 604 -38.71 -1.49 -11.56
CA THR A 604 -38.46 -0.71 -12.78
C THR A 604 -39.36 0.50 -12.88
N HIS A 605 -38.87 1.53 -13.59
CA HIS A 605 -39.66 2.68 -13.98
C HIS A 605 -40.55 2.41 -15.20
N GLN A 606 -40.29 1.33 -15.94
CA GLN A 606 -41.04 0.96 -17.14
C GLN A 606 -42.34 0.23 -16.77
N THR A 607 -43.42 1.00 -16.60
CA THR A 607 -44.72 0.47 -16.11
C THR A 607 -45.34 -0.59 -17.01
N HIS A 608 -45.01 -0.63 -18.30
CA HIS A 608 -45.55 -1.61 -19.25
C HIS A 608 -45.05 -3.04 -18.96
N LEU A 609 -43.85 -3.20 -18.40
CA LEU A 609 -43.31 -4.51 -18.02
C LEU A 609 -43.95 -5.05 -16.73
N LEU A 610 -44.49 -4.17 -15.90
CA LEU A 610 -45.09 -4.54 -14.62
C LEU A 610 -46.50 -5.16 -14.77
N VAL A 611 -47.12 -5.05 -15.95
CA VAL A 611 -48.47 -5.59 -16.19
C VAL A 611 -48.48 -7.12 -16.14
N GLU A 612 -47.37 -7.77 -16.49
CA GLU A 612 -47.24 -9.23 -16.55
C GLU A 612 -46.74 -9.87 -15.23
N THR A 613 -46.74 -9.12 -14.13
CA THR A 613 -46.30 -9.59 -12.81
C THR A 613 -47.45 -10.21 -12.02
N ASP A 614 -47.18 -11.23 -11.21
CA ASP A 614 -48.19 -11.93 -10.39
C ASP A 614 -48.73 -11.04 -9.26
N GLN A 615 -47.87 -10.21 -8.68
CA GLN A 615 -48.23 -9.23 -7.65
C GLN A 615 -47.50 -7.90 -7.90
N MET A 616 -48.18 -6.78 -7.64
CA MET A 616 -47.60 -5.45 -7.77
C MET A 616 -47.69 -4.68 -6.45
N PHE A 617 -46.56 -4.15 -6.00
CA PHE A 617 -46.48 -3.25 -4.86
C PHE A 617 -46.19 -1.83 -5.31
N TYR A 618 -46.86 -0.88 -4.66
CA TYR A 618 -46.59 0.54 -4.78
C TYR A 618 -45.85 1.01 -3.53
N LEU A 619 -44.67 1.59 -3.72
CA LEU A 619 -43.86 2.18 -2.65
C LEU A 619 -43.93 3.70 -2.77
N ASP A 620 -44.39 4.38 -1.72
CA ASP A 620 -44.41 5.83 -1.62
C ASP A 620 -43.92 6.29 -0.24
N ASN A 621 -42.98 7.23 -0.22
CA ASN A 621 -42.39 7.80 0.99
C ASN A 621 -41.99 6.77 2.07
N GLY A 622 -41.50 5.59 1.66
CA GLY A 622 -41.07 4.53 2.56
C GLY A 622 -42.18 3.63 3.12
N HIS A 623 -43.43 3.82 2.70
CA HIS A 623 -44.57 2.93 2.96
C HIS A 623 -44.90 2.09 1.74
N ILE A 624 -45.37 0.86 1.96
CA ILE A 624 -45.71 -0.08 0.88
C ILE A 624 -47.20 -0.42 0.91
N GLU A 625 -47.82 -0.40 -0.27
CA GLU A 625 -49.22 -0.76 -0.49
C GLU A 625 -49.30 -1.83 -1.60
N GLU A 626 -50.13 -2.86 -1.40
CA GLU A 626 -50.37 -3.91 -2.41
C GLU A 626 -51.48 -3.48 -3.36
N LEU A 627 -51.17 -3.37 -4.65
CA LEU A 627 -52.14 -3.00 -5.68
C LEU A 627 -52.93 -4.25 -6.11
N HIS A 628 -54.23 -4.25 -5.82
CA HIS A 628 -55.14 -5.30 -6.26
C HIS A 628 -55.55 -5.11 -7.73
N THR A 629 -55.79 -6.24 -8.42
CA THR A 629 -55.97 -6.40 -9.87
C THR A 629 -56.95 -5.42 -10.54
N GLU A 630 -57.97 -4.92 -9.83
CA GLU A 630 -58.96 -3.97 -10.40
C GLU A 630 -58.41 -2.55 -10.64
N GLN A 631 -57.35 -2.14 -9.92
CA GLN A 631 -56.67 -0.85 -10.12
C GLN A 631 -55.57 -0.89 -11.19
N GLN A 632 -55.25 -2.08 -11.73
CA GLN A 632 -54.28 -2.22 -12.82
C GLN A 632 -54.85 -1.70 -14.16
N THR A 633 -56.18 -1.67 -14.31
CA THR A 633 -56.90 -1.27 -15.53
C THR A 633 -57.19 0.23 -15.68
N THR A 634 -57.03 1.05 -14.64
CA THR A 634 -57.42 2.48 -14.69
C THR A 634 -56.37 3.40 -15.33
N ILE A 635 -55.22 2.87 -15.76
CA ILE A 635 -54.16 3.67 -16.38
C ILE A 635 -54.14 3.38 -17.88
N LYS A 636 -55.12 3.94 -18.61
CA LYS A 636 -55.01 4.09 -20.07
C LYS A 636 -54.00 5.21 -20.37
N PRO A 637 -53.02 5.00 -21.26
CA PRO A 637 -52.21 6.09 -21.78
C PRO A 637 -53.09 7.03 -22.61
N SER A 638 -53.00 8.33 -22.33
CA SER A 638 -53.57 9.39 -23.15
C SER A 638 -52.94 9.34 -24.55
N ASN A 639 -53.78 9.09 -25.57
CA ASN A 639 -53.42 9.20 -26.97
C ASN A 639 -53.09 10.66 -27.32
N GLU A 640 -51.81 11.00 -27.39
CA GLU A 640 -51.33 12.07 -28.25
C GLU A 640 -50.81 11.46 -29.54
N LYS A 641 -51.53 11.72 -30.64
CA LYS A 641 -51.09 11.43 -31.99
C LYS A 641 -49.91 12.35 -32.31
N SER A 642 -48.78 11.76 -32.68
CA SER A 642 -47.73 12.43 -33.45
C SER A 642 -47.46 11.57 -34.69
N GLU A 643 -48.25 11.79 -35.74
CA GLU A 643 -47.86 11.41 -37.10
C GLU A 643 -46.75 12.38 -37.52
N ALA A 644 -45.52 11.87 -37.60
CA ALA A 644 -44.43 12.52 -38.30
C ALA A 644 -43.79 11.46 -39.21
N ASP A 645 -43.85 11.75 -40.51
CA ASP A 645 -43.27 10.96 -41.59
C ASP A 645 -41.79 10.65 -41.33
N VAL A 646 -41.47 9.36 -41.14
CA VAL A 646 -40.09 8.86 -41.17
C VAL A 646 -39.77 8.50 -42.60
N SER A 647 -39.26 9.48 -43.34
CA SER A 647 -38.55 9.25 -44.59
C SER A 647 -37.17 8.62 -44.30
N ASP A 648 -36.77 7.73 -45.20
CA ASP A 648 -35.53 6.95 -45.25
C ASP A 648 -34.32 7.58 -44.54
N ILE A 649 -34.03 7.11 -43.33
CA ILE A 649 -32.71 7.24 -42.72
C ILE A 649 -31.94 5.96 -43.03
N LYS A 650 -31.04 6.05 -44.01
CA LYS A 650 -30.00 5.03 -44.21
C LYS A 650 -29.19 4.92 -42.92
N GLU A 651 -29.20 3.75 -42.31
CA GLU A 651 -28.22 3.36 -41.29
C GLU A 651 -26.83 3.69 -41.83
N THR A 652 -26.16 4.64 -41.20
CA THR A 652 -24.73 4.82 -41.41
C THR A 652 -24.04 3.60 -40.82
N ASP A 653 -23.69 2.65 -41.69
CA ASP A 653 -22.70 1.62 -41.47
C ASP A 653 -21.43 2.28 -40.92
N TRP A 654 -21.29 2.28 -39.60
CA TRP A 654 -20.02 2.59 -38.98
C TRP A 654 -19.15 1.34 -39.16
N LYS A 655 -18.28 1.36 -40.18
CA LYS A 655 -17.23 0.35 -40.28
C LYS A 655 -16.07 0.78 -39.40
N LEU A 656 -15.81 -0.03 -38.37
CA LEU A 656 -14.54 -0.02 -37.64
C LEU A 656 -13.41 -0.18 -38.67
N ASP A 657 -12.53 0.82 -38.72
CA ASP A 657 -11.29 0.73 -39.50
C ASP A 657 -10.51 -0.50 -39.00
N PRO A 658 -10.13 -1.46 -39.87
CA PRO A 658 -9.42 -2.67 -39.44
C PRO A 658 -8.05 -2.38 -38.79
N SER A 659 -7.52 -1.17 -38.96
CA SER A 659 -6.31 -0.69 -38.29
C SER A 659 -6.52 -0.35 -36.80
N ALA A 660 -7.75 -0.42 -36.28
CA ALA A 660 -8.05 -0.25 -34.85
C ALA A 660 -8.08 -1.59 -34.08
N ALA A 661 -7.87 -2.73 -34.74
CA ALA A 661 -7.85 -4.06 -34.12
C ALA A 661 -6.66 -4.29 -33.16
N ASP A 662 -5.73 -3.35 -33.07
CA ASP A 662 -4.61 -3.40 -32.13
C ASP A 662 -4.92 -2.73 -30.77
N MET A 663 -6.19 -2.71 -30.34
CA MET A 663 -6.61 -2.17 -29.04
C MET A 663 -6.11 -2.98 -27.83
N ASN A 664 -5.63 -4.21 -28.03
CA ASN A 664 -4.90 -4.94 -26.98
C ASN A 664 -3.50 -4.35 -26.69
N SER A 665 -3.08 -3.30 -27.42
CA SER A 665 -1.79 -2.62 -27.26
C SER A 665 -1.88 -1.24 -26.58
N ILE A 666 -3.03 -0.81 -26.04
CA ILE A 666 -3.13 0.51 -25.35
C ILE A 666 -2.24 0.58 -24.10
N ILE A 667 -1.78 -0.55 -23.57
CA ILE A 667 -0.53 -0.58 -22.81
C ILE A 667 0.62 -0.55 -23.82
N LYS A 668 0.88 0.62 -24.41
CA LYS A 668 2.24 0.89 -24.90
C LYS A 668 3.09 0.78 -23.65
N ASN A 669 3.79 -0.35 -23.51
CA ASN A 669 4.95 -0.44 -22.64
C ASN A 669 5.72 0.85 -22.91
N GLU A 670 5.79 1.73 -21.91
CA GLU A 670 6.67 2.87 -21.98
C GLU A 670 7.99 2.28 -22.45
N THR A 671 8.43 2.66 -23.65
CA THR A 671 9.77 2.33 -24.09
C THR A 671 10.66 3.16 -23.18
N SER A 672 10.91 2.66 -21.98
CA SER A 672 11.98 3.14 -21.13
C SER A 672 13.20 2.98 -22.01
N VAL A 673 13.77 4.09 -22.45
CA VAL A 673 15.02 4.06 -23.20
C VAL A 673 16.05 3.46 -22.25
N SER A 674 16.26 2.15 -22.37
CA SER A 674 17.22 1.38 -21.61
C SER A 674 18.59 1.67 -22.21
N GLY A 675 19.24 2.69 -21.67
CA GLY A 675 20.55 3.12 -22.11
C GLY A 675 21.11 4.18 -21.16
N SER A 676 22.43 4.33 -21.16
CA SER A 676 23.08 5.41 -20.42
C SER A 676 22.55 6.77 -20.88
N ILE A 677 22.17 7.62 -19.92
CA ILE A 677 21.78 9.00 -20.17
C ILE A 677 22.90 9.70 -20.96
N LYS A 678 22.58 10.22 -22.15
CA LYS A 678 23.55 10.95 -23.00
C LYS A 678 24.19 12.09 -22.19
N TRP A 679 25.51 12.27 -22.29
CA TRP A 679 26.26 13.32 -21.59
C TRP A 679 25.68 14.74 -21.79
N ASN A 680 25.05 15.02 -22.92
CA ASN A 680 24.37 16.29 -23.17
C ASN A 680 23.22 16.57 -22.19
N ILE A 681 22.57 15.54 -21.65
CA ILE A 681 21.50 15.68 -20.64
C ILE A 681 22.13 16.03 -19.27
N TRP A 682 23.25 15.40 -18.92
CA TRP A 682 24.03 15.78 -17.74
C TRP A 682 24.52 17.23 -17.81
N LEU A 683 25.01 17.66 -18.97
CA LEU A 683 25.40 19.06 -19.21
C LEU A 683 24.24 20.03 -19.03
N LYS A 684 23.01 19.67 -19.45
CA LYS A 684 21.82 20.49 -19.21
C LYS A 684 21.52 20.66 -17.71
N LEU A 685 21.77 19.63 -16.90
CA LEU A 685 21.60 19.72 -15.44
C LEU A 685 22.55 20.76 -14.81
N PHE A 686 23.81 20.81 -15.24
CA PHE A 686 24.79 21.80 -14.77
C PHE A 686 24.45 23.24 -15.20
N THR A 687 23.75 23.39 -16.34
CA THR A 687 23.27 24.70 -16.81
C THR A 687 21.96 25.15 -16.17
N ALA A 688 21.30 24.31 -15.38
CA ALA A 688 19.99 24.62 -14.81
C ALA A 688 20.08 25.68 -13.68
N PRO A 689 19.08 26.56 -13.54
CA PRO A 689 18.98 27.51 -12.42
C PRO A 689 18.91 26.78 -11.06
N PRO A 690 19.37 27.38 -9.94
CA PRO A 690 19.56 28.82 -9.76
C PRO A 690 20.98 29.36 -9.96
N LEU A 691 22.05 28.58 -9.81
CA LEU A 691 23.44 29.08 -9.91
C LEU A 691 24.19 28.67 -11.19
N ARG A 692 23.61 27.81 -12.05
CA ARG A 692 24.22 27.33 -13.31
C ARG A 692 25.65 26.81 -13.09
N TRP A 693 26.51 26.91 -14.11
CA TRP A 693 27.94 26.54 -14.05
C TRP A 693 28.71 27.21 -12.92
N PHE A 694 28.37 28.45 -12.55
CA PHE A 694 29.01 29.14 -11.44
C PHE A 694 28.79 28.43 -10.11
N GLY A 695 27.57 27.95 -9.86
CA GLY A 695 27.25 27.19 -8.64
C GLY A 695 27.97 25.85 -8.59
N PHE A 696 28.07 25.18 -9.73
CA PHE A 696 28.81 23.92 -9.84
C PHE A 696 30.31 24.13 -9.60
N LEU A 697 30.91 25.15 -10.22
CA LEU A 697 32.30 25.53 -10.00
C LEU A 697 32.55 25.91 -8.53
N LEU A 698 31.66 26.72 -7.94
CA LEU A 698 31.73 27.10 -6.54
C LEU A 698 31.65 25.88 -5.63
N MET A 699 30.77 24.91 -5.93
CA MET A 699 30.67 23.66 -5.17
C MET A 699 31.98 22.87 -5.26
N ILE A 700 32.57 22.74 -6.45
CA ILE A 700 33.87 22.07 -6.64
C ILE A 700 34.96 22.78 -5.85
N ILE A 701 35.05 24.11 -5.93
CA ILE A 701 36.03 24.91 -5.19
C ILE A 701 35.85 24.72 -3.68
N LEU A 702 34.61 24.74 -3.18
CA LEU A 702 34.34 24.50 -1.77
C LEU A 702 34.68 23.06 -1.35
N MET A 703 34.47 22.08 -2.23
CA MET A 703 34.79 20.68 -1.95
C MET A 703 36.30 20.47 -1.86
N PHE A 704 37.06 20.97 -2.84
CA PHE A 704 38.52 20.96 -2.80
C PHE A 704 39.08 21.80 -1.66
N GLY A 705 38.48 22.94 -1.36
CA GLY A 705 38.85 23.78 -0.22
C GLY A 705 38.64 23.05 1.10
N ASN A 706 37.52 22.35 1.27
CA ASN A 706 37.25 21.55 2.46
C ASN A 706 38.22 20.36 2.59
N GLU A 707 38.51 19.65 1.50
CA GLU A 707 39.46 18.53 1.51
C GLU A 707 40.89 19.01 1.81
N ALA A 708 41.31 20.11 1.18
CA ALA A 708 42.61 20.72 1.43
C ALA A 708 42.74 21.20 2.89
N LEU A 709 41.68 21.78 3.47
CA LEU A 709 41.65 22.17 4.89
C LEU A 709 41.69 20.94 5.81
N TYR A 710 40.98 19.87 5.46
CA TYR A 710 40.99 18.62 6.20
C TYR A 710 42.38 17.97 6.20
N ASP A 711 43.00 17.85 5.03
CA ASP A 711 44.36 17.33 4.87
C ASP A 711 45.41 18.21 5.53
N PHE A 712 45.25 19.54 5.45
CA PHE A 712 46.10 20.49 6.16
C PHE A 712 46.00 20.28 7.67
N THR A 713 44.78 20.12 8.20
CA THR A 713 44.55 19.87 9.63
C THR A 713 45.20 18.55 10.06
N ASN A 714 45.00 17.47 9.29
CA ASN A 714 45.60 16.17 9.56
C ASN A 714 47.13 16.21 9.50
N ARG A 715 47.69 16.87 8.49
CA ARG A 715 49.14 17.03 8.33
C ARG A 715 49.75 17.88 9.43
N TRP A 716 49.08 18.96 9.82
CA TRP A 716 49.47 19.78 10.95
C TRP A 716 49.46 18.96 12.25
N LEU A 717 48.41 18.16 12.47
CA LEU A 717 48.26 17.34 13.67
C LEU A 717 49.30 16.22 13.73
N ALA A 718 49.65 15.64 12.58
CA ALA A 718 50.76 14.70 12.45
C ALA A 718 52.12 15.34 12.78
N LEU A 719 52.41 16.52 12.21
CA LEU A 719 53.63 17.28 12.50
C LEU A 719 53.71 17.68 13.97
N TRP A 720 52.60 18.10 14.58
CA TRP A 720 52.53 18.41 16.00
C TRP A 720 52.78 17.19 16.87
N SER A 721 52.18 16.04 16.52
CA SER A 721 52.35 14.79 17.28
C SER A 721 53.79 14.24 17.28
N GLY A 722 54.62 14.65 16.30
CA GLY A 722 56.02 14.26 16.19
C GLY A 722 57.02 15.20 16.90
N LYS A 723 56.56 16.29 17.53
CA LYS A 723 57.42 17.23 18.28
C LYS A 723 57.67 16.78 19.72
N ASP A 724 58.73 17.29 20.35
CA ASP A 724 59.08 16.99 21.75
C ASP A 724 57.97 17.38 22.73
N GLU A 725 57.86 16.65 23.85
CA GLU A 725 56.80 16.82 24.85
C GLU A 725 56.71 18.24 25.42
N ASN A 726 57.86 18.93 25.56
CA ASN A 726 57.92 20.32 26.02
C ASN A 726 57.41 21.32 24.96
N GLU A 727 57.62 21.04 23.67
CA GLU A 727 57.06 21.85 22.58
C GLU A 727 55.55 21.61 22.43
N GLN A 728 55.10 20.37 22.59
CA GLN A 728 53.67 20.01 22.62
C GLN A 728 52.95 20.69 23.79
N ARG A 729 53.62 20.87 24.94
CA ARG A 729 53.11 21.57 26.12
C ARG A 729 53.06 23.10 25.97
N SER A 730 53.74 23.68 24.99
CA SER A 730 53.74 25.15 24.82
C SER A 730 52.36 25.66 24.40
N SER A 731 51.89 26.73 25.06
CA SER A 731 50.57 27.35 24.84
C SER A 731 50.37 27.85 23.40
N PHE A 732 51.45 28.08 22.66
CA PHE A 732 51.45 28.55 21.29
C PHE A 732 50.69 27.64 20.32
N TYR A 733 50.83 26.31 20.43
CA TYR A 733 50.17 25.37 19.51
C TYR A 733 48.69 25.11 19.85
N ALA A 734 48.34 25.18 21.14
CA ALA A 734 46.94 25.18 21.57
C ALA A 734 46.21 26.46 21.12
N TYR A 735 46.90 27.60 21.11
CA TYR A 735 46.39 28.89 20.62
C TYR A 735 46.04 28.84 19.12
N ILE A 736 46.86 28.16 18.30
CA ILE A 736 46.62 27.93 16.87
C ILE A 736 45.44 26.98 16.65
N TYR A 737 45.34 25.88 17.40
CA TYR A 737 44.24 24.90 17.26
C TYR A 737 42.88 25.45 17.72
N LEU A 738 42.87 26.34 18.72
CA LEU A 738 41.67 27.04 19.20
C LEU A 738 41.23 28.22 18.30
N GLY A 739 41.90 28.43 17.16
CA GLY A 739 41.52 29.46 16.20
C GLY A 739 41.82 30.89 16.64
N GLY A 740 42.79 31.08 17.54
CA GLY A 740 43.34 32.39 17.84
C GLY A 740 44.31 32.82 16.74
N VAL A 741 43.79 33.51 15.72
CA VAL A 741 44.58 34.38 14.83
C VAL A 741 44.60 35.78 15.43
#